data_AF-A0A2V0P4A4-F1
#
_entry.id   AF-A0A2V0P4A4-F1
#
_cell.length_a   1.000
_cell.length_b   1.000
_cell.length_c   1.000
_cell.angle_alpha   90.00
_cell.angle_beta   90.00
_cell.angle_gamma   90.00
#
_symmetry.space_group_name_H-M   'P 1'
#
loop_
_entity.id
_entity.type
_entity.pdbx_description
1 polymer ?
#
loop_
_entity_poly.entity_id
_entity_poly.type
_entity_poly.pdbx_seq_one_letter_code
_entity_poly.pdbx_strand_id
1 'polypeptide(L)'
;MAFDEGRVYGGYGMEEDALMDDAGRRRDPGAVVRDFREFIKTHFTHDRRETDEPLLYRQQLNKDPTSLLVDLVHVRLHNANLGAELEARPAEYLPLFERACKEVLREDHQLGADGEERDFADVQVMLYSSEAFGPSGVRDLSSDRVTKLVQLPGIVTSAAKPKHKATYITIQCKDCRAVENVACRPGLGGAILPKQCTAQAGGAGPNQKCSYNSFVVLGDRSKFIDQQTLKLQERPEDVPTGELPRTLLMVTDRHLVGRVTPGTRVRVTGIYCTHRSKAMDKSGSAAAVTLQQPYLRVVGLQEESDAHKDESFSNEEIASFERMASQDDMYESAIFPRIAPQIFGSPDIKQAIACLLFGGSRKVMPDGTSRRGDINVLLLGDPSTAKSQFLKFVDKVAPICVYTSGKGSSAAGLTAAVVQDAGSREFYLEGGAMVLADGGVVCIDEFDKMRPEDRVAIHEAMEQQTISIAKAGITTVLKSRTSVLAAANPPSGRYDDLATTSENIDLQSTILSRFDLIFIVRDAADADRDAQIAQFVLRVHAQSASTAGDEAAEAEERFFKRYIHYCRTHCYPRLSDAAREALVSKYVDIRERARGRGRDQDTEESPIPITVRQLEALIRISESLARMALKPEAGPEQV
;
A
#
# COMPACT_ATOMS: atom_id res chain seq x y z
N MET A 1 14.18 -64.77 -15.36
CA MET A 1 14.85 -63.84 -14.43
C MET A 1 14.72 -62.46 -15.04
N ALA A 2 13.86 -61.60 -14.48
CA ALA A 2 13.82 -60.20 -14.84
C ALA A 2 14.96 -59.54 -14.05
N PHE A 3 15.97 -59.03 -14.75
CA PHE A 3 17.02 -58.24 -14.11
C PHE A 3 16.44 -56.85 -13.82
N ASP A 4 16.55 -56.38 -12.57
CA ASP A 4 16.16 -55.02 -12.19
C ASP A 4 17.02 -53.98 -12.94
N GLU A 5 16.45 -52.80 -13.17
CA GLU A 5 17.16 -51.67 -13.80
C GLU A 5 18.44 -51.34 -13.02
N GLY A 6 19.57 -51.26 -13.75
CA GLY A 6 20.85 -50.90 -13.17
C GLY A 6 20.80 -49.49 -12.57
N ARG A 7 20.97 -49.37 -11.25
CA ARG A 7 21.11 -48.08 -10.58
C ARG A 7 22.50 -47.51 -10.86
N VAL A 8 22.55 -46.34 -11.48
CA VAL A 8 23.80 -45.60 -11.69
C VAL A 8 24.09 -44.80 -10.43
N TYR A 9 25.18 -45.14 -9.74
CA TYR A 9 25.71 -44.36 -8.63
C TYR A 9 26.95 -43.59 -9.12
N GLY A 10 26.94 -42.27 -8.96
CA GLY A 10 28.12 -41.44 -9.20
C GLY A 10 28.90 -41.27 -7.89
N GLY A 11 30.15 -41.73 -7.84
CA GLY A 11 31.08 -41.39 -6.76
C GLY A 11 31.75 -40.05 -7.06
N TYR A 12 31.76 -39.12 -6.11
CA TYR A 12 32.55 -37.90 -6.20
C TYR A 12 34.02 -38.24 -6.00
N GLY A 13 34.75 -38.49 -7.10
CA GLY A 13 36.21 -38.49 -7.10
C GLY A 13 36.71 -37.05 -7.02
N MET A 14 37.59 -36.76 -6.06
CA MET A 14 38.31 -35.49 -5.97
C MET A 14 39.24 -35.33 -7.18
N GLU A 15 38.82 -34.52 -8.14
CA GLU A 15 39.72 -33.78 -9.04
C GLU A 15 39.19 -32.33 -9.09
N GLU A 16 39.54 -31.54 -8.07
CA GLU A 16 39.49 -30.08 -8.14
C GLU A 16 40.73 -29.61 -8.92
N ASP A 17 40.68 -29.72 -10.25
CA ASP A 17 41.55 -28.90 -11.09
C ASP A 17 40.88 -27.54 -11.29
N ALA A 18 41.31 -26.61 -10.44
CA ALA A 18 41.03 -25.19 -10.58
C ALA A 18 41.54 -24.70 -11.95
N LEU A 19 40.61 -24.33 -12.82
CA LEU A 19 40.89 -23.48 -13.98
C LEU A 19 40.36 -22.07 -13.68
N MET A 20 41.31 -21.14 -13.67
CA MET A 20 41.17 -19.70 -13.48
C MET A 20 40.08 -19.06 -14.36
N ASP A 21 39.47 -18.03 -13.77
CA ASP A 21 38.51 -17.09 -14.37
C ASP A 21 39.04 -16.42 -15.64
N ASP A 22 38.19 -16.36 -16.67
CA ASP A 22 37.87 -15.11 -17.36
C ASP A 22 36.56 -15.26 -18.17
N ALA A 23 35.66 -14.28 -18.05
CA ALA A 23 34.46 -14.07 -18.87
C ALA A 23 33.45 -15.24 -19.03
N GLY A 24 32.54 -15.40 -18.04
CA GLY A 24 31.15 -15.79 -18.34
C GLY A 24 30.80 -17.28 -18.35
N ARG A 25 31.49 -18.14 -17.58
CA ARG A 25 31.03 -19.52 -17.34
C ARG A 25 30.18 -19.64 -16.08
N ARG A 26 29.11 -20.43 -16.20
CA ARG A 26 28.17 -20.79 -15.13
C ARG A 26 28.97 -21.32 -13.93
N ARG A 27 28.86 -20.66 -12.77
CA ARG A 27 29.27 -21.25 -11.49
C ARG A 27 28.61 -22.61 -11.35
N ASP A 28 29.36 -23.59 -10.84
CA ASP A 28 28.80 -24.90 -10.56
C ASP A 28 27.62 -24.75 -9.58
N PRO A 29 26.45 -25.36 -9.87
CA PRO A 29 25.30 -25.28 -8.97
C PRO A 29 25.61 -25.73 -7.54
N GLY A 30 26.59 -26.65 -7.39
CA GLY A 30 27.04 -27.12 -6.07
C GLY A 30 27.90 -26.09 -5.31
N ALA A 31 28.63 -25.20 -5.98
CA ALA A 31 29.34 -24.11 -5.32
C ALA A 31 28.35 -23.05 -4.82
N VAL A 32 27.37 -22.69 -5.65
CA VAL A 32 26.31 -21.74 -5.27
C VAL A 32 25.49 -22.22 -4.07
N VAL A 33 25.15 -23.51 -4.01
CA VAL A 33 24.47 -24.10 -2.84
C VAL A 33 25.33 -24.05 -1.58
N ARG A 34 26.65 -24.26 -1.70
CA ARG A 34 27.60 -24.12 -0.57
C ARG A 34 27.65 -22.68 -0.07
N ASP A 35 27.72 -21.70 -0.96
CA ASP A 35 27.74 -20.27 -0.60
C ASP A 35 26.45 -19.86 0.12
N PHE A 36 25.28 -20.31 -0.36
CA PHE A 36 24.00 -20.06 0.32
C PHE A 36 23.89 -20.76 1.66
N ARG A 37 24.44 -21.98 1.77
CA ARG A 37 24.49 -22.73 3.03
C ARG A 37 25.38 -22.03 4.05
N GLU A 38 26.52 -21.49 3.62
CA GLU A 38 27.39 -20.68 4.46
C GLU A 38 26.65 -19.42 4.93
N PHE A 39 26.01 -18.69 4.01
CA PHE A 39 25.21 -17.50 4.33
C PHE A 39 24.16 -17.75 5.44
N ILE A 40 23.41 -18.86 5.35
CA ILE A 40 22.40 -19.21 6.38
C ILE A 40 23.07 -19.49 7.74
N LYS A 41 24.31 -20.00 7.74
CA LYS A 41 25.07 -20.37 8.95
C LYS A 41 25.86 -19.22 9.55
N THR A 42 26.32 -18.26 8.75
CA THR A 42 27.29 -17.23 9.17
C THR A 42 26.68 -15.92 9.61
N HIS A 43 25.47 -15.55 9.15
CA HIS A 43 25.07 -14.14 9.24
C HIS A 43 24.59 -13.69 10.64
N PHE A 44 25.37 -12.78 11.23
CA PHE A 44 25.10 -11.99 12.44
C PHE A 44 24.34 -10.70 12.09
N THR A 45 23.41 -10.28 12.96
CA THR A 45 22.80 -8.94 12.84
C THR A 45 23.77 -7.86 13.28
N HIS A 46 23.80 -6.78 12.48
CA HIS A 46 24.52 -5.57 12.76
C HIS A 46 23.59 -4.60 13.49
N ASP A 47 23.30 -4.85 14.77
CA ASP A 47 22.81 -3.79 15.65
C ASP A 47 23.54 -3.85 16.99
N ARG A 48 24.42 -2.87 17.18
CA ARG A 48 25.15 -2.63 18.42
C ARG A 48 24.17 -2.14 19.48
N ARG A 49 23.45 -3.04 20.15
CA ARG A 49 23.04 -2.93 21.55
C ARG A 49 22.26 -4.18 21.96
N GLU A 50 22.94 -4.95 22.82
CA GLU A 50 22.37 -5.81 23.86
C GLU A 50 21.61 -7.10 23.45
N THR A 51 22.23 -8.21 23.86
CA THR A 51 21.66 -9.54 24.23
C THR A 51 21.48 -10.62 23.15
N ASP A 52 22.49 -11.50 23.06
CA ASP A 52 22.40 -12.97 23.21
C ASP A 52 21.41 -13.84 22.39
N GLU A 53 21.14 -13.56 21.11
CA GLU A 53 20.56 -14.59 20.20
C GLU A 53 21.20 -14.59 18.80
N PRO A 54 22.15 -15.49 18.48
CA PRO A 54 23.10 -15.28 17.38
C PRO A 54 22.72 -15.75 15.96
N LEU A 55 21.48 -16.20 15.63
CA LEU A 55 21.19 -16.75 14.30
C LEU A 55 19.74 -16.52 13.81
N LEU A 56 19.42 -15.34 13.28
CA LEU A 56 18.06 -14.97 12.84
C LEU A 56 17.45 -15.97 11.83
N TYR A 57 18.18 -16.27 10.75
CA TYR A 57 17.67 -17.13 9.67
C TYR A 57 17.56 -18.60 10.06
N ARG A 58 18.50 -19.10 10.86
CA ARG A 58 18.45 -20.47 11.38
C ARG A 58 17.32 -20.63 12.40
N GLN A 59 17.14 -19.67 13.30
CA GLN A 59 16.01 -19.68 14.23
C GLN A 59 14.68 -19.56 13.49
N GLN A 60 14.59 -18.75 12.44
CA GLN A 60 13.39 -18.64 11.62
C GLN A 60 13.06 -19.96 10.93
N LEU A 61 14.06 -20.64 10.36
CA LEU A 61 13.90 -21.98 9.79
C LEU A 61 13.47 -23.02 10.84
N ASN A 62 13.97 -22.92 12.07
CA ASN A 62 13.59 -23.82 13.17
C ASN A 62 12.18 -23.53 13.71
N LYS A 63 11.72 -22.26 13.68
CA LYS A 63 10.38 -21.86 14.08
C LYS A 63 9.35 -22.26 13.01
N ASP A 64 9.62 -21.91 11.76
CA ASP A 64 8.76 -22.18 10.60
C ASP A 64 9.55 -22.92 9.49
N PRO A 65 9.53 -24.26 9.46
CA PRO A 65 10.33 -25.04 8.52
C PRO A 65 9.86 -24.94 7.07
N THR A 66 8.77 -24.21 6.78
CA THR A 66 8.17 -24.10 5.45
C THR A 66 8.48 -22.77 4.76
N SER A 67 8.88 -21.73 5.48
CA SER A 67 9.09 -20.41 4.89
C SER A 67 10.25 -19.64 5.49
N LEU A 68 11.05 -19.01 4.63
CA LEU A 68 12.18 -18.18 5.05
C LEU A 68 12.02 -16.78 4.46
N LEU A 69 12.02 -15.75 5.30
CA LEU A 69 12.11 -14.35 4.87
C LEU A 69 13.58 -13.94 4.85
N VAL A 70 14.07 -13.46 3.72
CA VAL A 70 15.47 -13.04 3.54
C VAL A 70 15.52 -11.61 3.02
N ASP A 71 16.38 -10.78 3.63
CA ASP A 71 16.68 -9.45 3.12
C ASP A 71 17.77 -9.52 2.05
N LEU A 72 17.52 -8.92 0.89
CA LEU A 72 18.51 -8.79 -0.18
C LEU A 72 19.73 -7.99 0.25
N VAL A 73 19.58 -7.03 1.15
CA VAL A 73 20.71 -6.23 1.68
C VAL A 73 21.71 -7.14 2.39
N HIS A 74 21.23 -8.10 3.18
CA HIS A 74 22.10 -9.05 3.89
C HIS A 74 22.84 -9.99 2.92
N VAL A 75 22.18 -10.42 1.84
CA VAL A 75 22.82 -11.23 0.79
C VAL A 75 23.96 -10.45 0.12
N ARG A 76 23.73 -9.16 -0.18
CA ARG A 76 24.73 -8.27 -0.77
C ARG A 76 25.92 -8.02 0.17
N LEU A 77 25.66 -7.85 1.47
CA LEU A 77 26.71 -7.65 2.48
C LEU A 77 27.62 -8.87 2.64
N HIS A 78 27.04 -10.08 2.62
CA HIS A 78 27.83 -11.31 2.72
C HIS A 78 28.64 -11.58 1.45
N ASN A 79 28.00 -11.47 0.28
CA ASN A 79 28.68 -11.66 -1.01
C ASN A 79 28.03 -10.82 -2.11
N ALA A 80 28.72 -9.75 -2.51
CA ALA A 80 28.26 -8.83 -3.55
C ALA A 80 28.00 -9.53 -4.90
N ASN A 81 28.82 -10.53 -5.27
CA ASN A 81 28.67 -11.25 -6.53
C ASN A 81 27.41 -12.12 -6.52
N LEU A 82 27.14 -12.82 -5.41
CA LEU A 82 25.95 -13.66 -5.25
C LEU A 82 24.67 -12.81 -5.30
N GLY A 83 24.69 -11.62 -4.69
CA GLY A 83 23.57 -10.67 -4.76
C GLY A 83 23.30 -10.18 -6.19
N ALA A 84 24.33 -9.79 -6.93
CA ALA A 84 24.20 -9.34 -8.31
C ALA A 84 23.68 -10.46 -9.25
N GLU A 85 24.16 -11.69 -9.06
CA GLU A 85 23.70 -12.87 -9.81
C GLU A 85 22.23 -13.20 -9.50
N LEU A 86 21.83 -13.13 -8.23
CA LEU A 86 20.45 -13.36 -7.79
C LEU A 86 19.48 -12.33 -8.39
N GLU A 87 19.90 -11.07 -8.53
CA GLU A 87 19.11 -10.01 -9.18
C GLU A 87 19.01 -10.18 -10.69
N ALA A 88 20.10 -10.62 -11.31
CA ALA A 88 20.17 -10.82 -12.76
C ALA A 88 19.38 -12.05 -13.22
N ARG A 89 19.41 -13.16 -12.45
CA ARG A 89 18.77 -14.44 -12.82
C ARG A 89 18.04 -15.11 -11.64
N PRO A 90 17.05 -14.46 -11.03
CA PRO A 90 16.37 -15.00 -9.84
C PRO A 90 15.71 -16.36 -10.06
N ALA A 91 15.24 -16.65 -11.28
CA ALA A 91 14.54 -17.91 -11.58
C ALA A 91 15.41 -19.17 -11.44
N GLU A 92 16.73 -19.05 -11.65
CA GLU A 92 17.69 -20.17 -11.52
C GLU A 92 18.23 -20.29 -10.09
N TYR A 93 18.47 -19.16 -9.41
CA TYR A 93 19.06 -19.15 -8.07
C TYR A 93 18.06 -19.42 -6.94
N LEU A 94 16.79 -19.01 -7.07
CA LEU A 94 15.76 -19.30 -6.07
C LEU A 94 15.59 -20.80 -5.75
N PRO A 95 15.46 -21.72 -6.72
CA PRO A 95 15.36 -23.15 -6.40
C PRO A 95 16.65 -23.73 -5.81
N LEU A 96 17.82 -23.19 -6.18
CA LEU A 96 19.09 -23.57 -5.53
C LEU A 96 19.11 -23.11 -4.07
N PHE A 97 18.52 -21.95 -3.78
CA PHE A 97 18.41 -21.44 -2.42
C PHE A 97 17.40 -22.27 -1.59
N GLU A 98 16.25 -22.66 -2.15
CA GLU A 98 15.30 -23.58 -1.50
C GLU A 98 15.98 -24.93 -1.17
N ARG A 99 16.84 -25.44 -2.08
CA ARG A 99 17.63 -26.65 -1.84
C ARG A 99 18.64 -26.47 -0.71
N ALA A 100 19.38 -25.36 -0.68
CA ALA A 100 20.33 -25.06 0.40
C ALA A 100 19.61 -25.00 1.77
N CYS A 101 18.43 -24.38 1.83
CA CYS A 101 17.61 -24.34 3.06
C CYS A 101 17.21 -25.76 3.51
N LYS A 102 16.81 -26.62 2.57
CA LYS A 102 16.45 -28.01 2.85
C LYS A 102 17.63 -28.83 3.38
N GLU A 103 18.84 -28.59 2.87
CA GLU A 103 20.07 -29.25 3.36
C GLU A 103 20.41 -28.79 4.79
N VAL A 104 20.28 -27.48 5.10
CA VAL A 104 20.47 -26.96 6.46
C VAL A 104 19.44 -27.53 7.45
N LEU A 105 18.16 -27.56 7.08
CA LEU A 105 17.11 -28.17 7.90
C LEU A 105 17.35 -29.66 8.16
N ARG A 106 17.81 -30.39 7.13
CA ARG A 106 18.18 -31.80 7.27
C ARG A 106 19.31 -31.97 8.26
N GLU A 107 20.33 -31.13 8.22
CA GLU A 107 21.46 -31.17 9.17
C GLU A 107 21.03 -30.90 10.60
N ASP A 108 20.22 -29.88 10.82
CA ASP A 108 19.77 -29.47 12.16
C ASP A 108 18.81 -30.49 12.79
N HIS A 109 18.05 -31.19 11.95
CA HIS A 109 17.07 -32.20 12.36
C HIS A 109 17.43 -33.61 11.85
N GLN A 110 18.72 -33.93 11.78
CA GLN A 110 19.24 -35.24 11.36
C GLN A 110 18.71 -36.40 12.23
N LEU A 111 18.32 -36.12 13.47
CA LEU A 111 17.79 -37.09 14.43
C LEU A 111 16.44 -36.59 14.97
N GLY A 112 15.34 -37.15 14.46
CA GLY A 112 14.09 -37.10 15.20
C GLY A 112 14.21 -37.89 16.51
N ALA A 113 13.37 -37.61 17.51
CA ALA A 113 13.30 -38.38 18.74
C ALA A 113 13.07 -39.90 18.51
N ASP A 114 12.58 -40.27 17.33
CA ASP A 114 12.18 -41.63 16.94
C ASP A 114 13.08 -42.28 15.88
N GLY A 115 14.17 -41.65 15.45
CA GLY A 115 15.15 -42.26 14.52
C GLY A 115 14.71 -42.42 13.06
N GLU A 116 13.60 -41.82 12.63
CA GLU A 116 13.18 -41.78 11.22
C GLU A 116 13.66 -40.50 10.50
N GLU A 117 14.16 -40.65 9.26
CA GLU A 117 14.45 -39.54 8.35
C GLU A 117 13.15 -38.78 8.02
N ARG A 118 12.94 -37.60 8.62
CA ARG A 118 11.79 -36.77 8.29
C ARG A 118 11.98 -36.17 6.89
N ASP A 119 11.08 -36.52 5.96
CA ASP A 119 10.98 -35.82 4.69
C ASP A 119 10.42 -34.42 4.91
N PHE A 120 11.30 -33.42 4.93
CA PHE A 120 10.89 -32.02 5.03
C PHE A 120 10.17 -31.57 3.75
N ALA A 121 9.05 -30.86 3.95
CA ALA A 121 8.32 -30.17 2.90
C ALA A 121 9.21 -29.14 2.18
N ASP A 122 8.82 -28.73 0.97
CA ASP A 122 9.59 -27.75 0.21
C ASP A 122 9.53 -26.38 0.89
N VAL A 123 10.69 -25.83 1.23
CA VAL A 123 10.81 -24.48 1.81
C VAL A 123 10.57 -23.45 0.73
N GLN A 124 9.73 -22.45 1.00
CA GLN A 124 9.61 -21.26 0.15
C GLN A 124 10.50 -20.15 0.69
N VAL A 125 11.43 -19.69 -0.14
CA VAL A 125 12.21 -18.47 0.15
C VAL A 125 11.44 -17.25 -0.32
N MET A 126 11.22 -16.30 0.58
CA MET A 126 10.62 -15.00 0.33
C MET A 126 11.70 -13.93 0.42
N LEU A 127 11.88 -13.17 -0.66
CA LEU A 127 12.87 -12.09 -0.71
C LEU A 127 12.20 -10.75 -0.43
N TYR A 128 12.72 -10.00 0.53
CA TYR A 128 12.39 -8.58 0.73
C TYR A 128 13.65 -7.74 0.63
N SER A 129 13.48 -6.43 0.41
CA SER A 129 14.60 -5.48 0.40
C SER A 129 14.18 -4.26 1.19
N SER A 130 14.95 -3.95 2.22
CA SER A 130 14.75 -2.75 3.04
C SER A 130 15.09 -1.49 2.24
N GLU A 131 16.11 -1.55 1.38
CA GLU A 131 16.42 -0.51 0.40
C GLU A 131 15.57 -0.69 -0.86
N ALA A 132 14.96 0.39 -1.35
CA ALA A 132 14.24 0.37 -2.61
C ALA A 132 15.22 0.15 -3.76
N PHE A 133 15.11 -1.00 -4.45
CA PHE A 133 15.96 -1.33 -5.58
C PHE A 133 15.14 -1.64 -6.84
N GLY A 134 15.48 -0.96 -7.93
CA GLY A 134 14.82 -1.13 -9.23
C GLY A 134 13.98 0.09 -9.66
N PRO A 135 13.03 -0.09 -10.58
CA PRO A 135 12.21 1.00 -11.09
C PRO A 135 11.35 1.63 -9.99
N SER A 136 11.29 2.96 -9.97
CA SER A 136 10.47 3.75 -9.05
C SER A 136 8.97 3.49 -9.21
N GLY A 137 8.52 3.21 -10.44
CA GLY A 137 7.12 2.98 -10.75
C GLY A 137 6.86 1.88 -11.77
N VAL A 138 5.58 1.56 -11.96
CA VAL A 138 5.13 0.57 -12.97
C VAL A 138 5.43 1.06 -14.38
N ARG A 139 5.51 2.38 -14.58
CA ARG A 139 5.82 3.03 -15.86
C ARG A 139 7.25 2.81 -16.35
N ASP A 140 8.21 2.67 -15.44
CA ASP A 140 9.63 2.50 -15.75
C ASP A 140 9.97 1.05 -16.15
N LEU A 141 8.98 0.16 -16.20
CA LEU A 141 9.14 -1.24 -16.62
C LEU A 141 9.35 -1.33 -18.14
N SER A 142 10.62 -1.32 -18.55
CA SER A 142 11.04 -1.59 -19.92
C SER A 142 11.30 -3.08 -20.18
N SER A 143 11.48 -3.42 -21.45
CA SER A 143 11.88 -4.77 -21.90
C SER A 143 13.23 -5.23 -21.32
N ASP A 144 14.12 -4.31 -20.93
CA ASP A 144 15.46 -4.64 -20.42
C ASP A 144 15.44 -5.28 -19.02
N ARG A 145 14.30 -5.16 -18.33
CA ARG A 145 14.05 -5.69 -16.99
C ARG A 145 13.33 -7.05 -17.02
N VAL A 146 12.99 -7.57 -18.20
CA VAL A 146 12.40 -8.91 -18.34
C VAL A 146 13.36 -9.94 -17.76
N THR A 147 12.82 -10.91 -17.02
CA THR A 147 13.52 -11.99 -16.28
C THR A 147 14.41 -11.56 -15.13
N LYS A 148 14.50 -10.26 -14.83
CA LYS A 148 15.25 -9.73 -13.67
C LYS A 148 14.33 -9.56 -12.46
N LEU A 149 14.95 -9.45 -11.29
CA LEU A 149 14.26 -9.08 -10.06
C LEU A 149 13.94 -7.59 -10.07
N VAL A 150 12.69 -7.24 -9.75
CA VAL A 150 12.22 -5.86 -9.63
C VAL A 150 11.42 -5.71 -8.33
N GLN A 151 11.55 -4.55 -7.70
CA GLN A 151 10.70 -4.14 -6.60
C GLN A 151 9.76 -3.05 -7.12
N LEU A 152 8.46 -3.22 -6.91
CA LEU A 152 7.45 -2.27 -7.34
C LEU A 152 6.55 -1.88 -6.18
N PRO A 153 6.42 -0.58 -5.86
CA PRO A 153 5.37 -0.09 -4.99
C PRO A 153 4.04 -0.03 -5.75
N GLY A 154 2.94 -0.32 -5.06
CA GLY A 154 1.61 -0.16 -5.64
C GLY A 154 0.47 -0.49 -4.67
N ILE A 155 -0.75 -0.34 -5.15
CA ILE A 155 -1.97 -0.69 -4.43
C ILE A 155 -2.57 -1.92 -5.08
N VAL A 156 -2.92 -2.94 -4.29
CA VAL A 156 -3.63 -4.11 -4.85
C VAL A 156 -5.07 -3.73 -5.08
N THR A 157 -5.50 -3.67 -6.34
CA THR A 157 -6.90 -3.33 -6.68
C THR A 157 -7.81 -4.52 -6.53
N SER A 158 -7.36 -5.69 -6.97
CA SER A 158 -8.19 -6.90 -6.92
C SER A 158 -7.38 -8.14 -6.60
N ALA A 159 -7.99 -9.03 -5.82
CA ALA A 159 -7.47 -10.36 -5.55
C ALA A 159 -8.46 -11.40 -6.08
N ALA A 160 -8.00 -12.27 -6.98
CA ALA A 160 -8.83 -13.39 -7.44
C ALA A 160 -8.91 -14.48 -6.36
N LYS A 161 -9.85 -15.42 -6.52
CA LYS A 161 -9.91 -16.59 -5.64
C LYS A 161 -8.67 -17.48 -5.83
N PRO A 162 -8.16 -18.11 -4.75
CA PRO A 162 -7.09 -19.09 -4.85
C PRO A 162 -7.43 -20.22 -5.84
N LYS A 163 -6.46 -20.59 -6.67
CA LYS A 163 -6.54 -21.69 -7.65
C LYS A 163 -5.41 -22.67 -7.37
N HIS A 164 -5.60 -23.94 -7.67
CA HIS A 164 -4.57 -24.95 -7.47
C HIS A 164 -3.79 -25.18 -8.77
N LYS A 165 -2.47 -25.04 -8.72
CA LYS A 165 -1.55 -25.33 -9.81
C LYS A 165 -0.70 -26.56 -9.48
N ALA A 166 -0.55 -27.49 -10.41
CA ALA A 166 0.35 -28.62 -10.23
C ALA A 166 1.83 -28.20 -10.35
N THR A 167 2.68 -28.72 -9.46
CA THR A 167 4.16 -28.60 -9.53
C THR A 167 4.76 -29.65 -10.44
N TYR A 168 4.38 -30.91 -10.23
CA TYR A 168 4.55 -32.00 -11.18
C TYR A 168 3.23 -32.73 -11.34
N ILE A 169 2.96 -33.13 -12.58
CA ILE A 169 1.86 -34.01 -12.90
C ILE A 169 2.41 -35.41 -13.17
N THR A 170 1.76 -36.39 -12.59
CA THR A 170 2.08 -37.79 -12.83
C THR A 170 1.21 -38.26 -13.98
N ILE A 171 1.82 -38.60 -15.11
CA ILE A 171 1.14 -39.09 -16.30
C ILE A 171 1.28 -40.60 -16.40
N GLN A 172 0.22 -41.25 -16.89
CA GLN A 172 0.21 -42.68 -17.16
C GLN A 172 -0.17 -42.92 -18.61
N CYS A 173 0.64 -43.70 -19.33
CA CYS A 173 0.29 -44.14 -20.67
C CYS A 173 -0.84 -45.19 -20.60
N LYS A 174 -1.87 -45.09 -21.46
CA LYS A 174 -2.96 -46.07 -21.47
C LYS A 174 -2.52 -47.46 -21.95
N ASP A 175 -1.53 -47.50 -22.85
CA ASP A 175 -1.13 -48.73 -23.54
C ASP A 175 -0.08 -49.52 -22.72
N CYS A 176 0.99 -48.85 -22.28
CA CYS A 176 2.08 -49.50 -21.53
C CYS A 176 1.97 -49.35 -20.00
N ARG A 177 1.00 -48.57 -19.50
CA ARG A 177 0.81 -48.25 -18.07
C ARG A 177 2.03 -47.62 -17.38
N ALA A 178 3.07 -47.28 -18.12
CA ALA A 178 4.24 -46.58 -17.61
C ALA A 178 3.82 -45.24 -17.00
N VAL A 179 4.36 -44.97 -15.82
CA VAL A 179 4.11 -43.77 -15.05
C VAL A 179 5.33 -42.88 -15.19
N GLU A 180 5.12 -41.64 -15.62
CA GLU A 180 6.17 -40.64 -15.79
C GLU A 180 5.76 -39.35 -15.06
N ASN A 181 6.72 -38.69 -14.42
CA ASN A 181 6.47 -37.43 -13.72
C ASN A 181 6.93 -36.28 -14.61
N VAL A 182 6.00 -35.43 -15.03
CA VAL A 182 6.29 -34.25 -15.84
C VAL A 182 6.20 -33.00 -14.95
N ALA A 183 7.33 -32.31 -14.79
CA ALA A 183 7.38 -31.05 -14.07
C ALA A 183 6.69 -29.93 -14.86
N CYS A 184 5.84 -29.15 -14.20
CA CYS A 184 5.25 -27.94 -14.75
C CYS A 184 6.29 -26.80 -14.75
N ARG A 185 6.27 -25.95 -15.78
CA ARG A 185 7.09 -24.72 -15.77
C ARG A 185 6.62 -23.77 -14.66
N PRO A 186 7.53 -23.04 -14.00
CA PRO A 186 7.15 -22.02 -13.01
C PRO A 186 6.27 -20.91 -13.63
N GLY A 187 5.39 -20.27 -12.85
CA GLY A 187 4.56 -19.13 -13.29
C GLY A 187 3.19 -19.51 -13.86
N LEU A 188 2.76 -18.88 -14.97
CA LEU A 188 1.49 -19.19 -15.66
C LEU A 188 1.61 -20.32 -16.71
N GLY A 189 2.80 -20.90 -16.88
CA GLY A 189 3.04 -21.98 -17.82
C GLY A 189 2.41 -23.31 -17.39
N GLY A 190 1.76 -24.00 -18.31
CA GLY A 190 1.26 -25.38 -18.11
C GLY A 190 2.31 -26.45 -18.35
N ALA A 191 2.00 -27.70 -17.99
CA ALA A 191 2.79 -28.86 -18.40
C ALA A 191 2.61 -29.12 -19.90
N ILE A 192 3.71 -29.32 -20.60
CA ILE A 192 3.68 -29.81 -21.98
C ILE A 192 3.73 -31.32 -21.88
N LEU A 193 2.60 -31.97 -22.18
CA LEU A 193 2.53 -33.42 -22.23
C LEU A 193 3.44 -33.92 -23.37
N PRO A 194 4.32 -34.90 -23.11
CA PRO A 194 5.08 -35.54 -24.17
C PRO A 194 4.11 -36.17 -25.16
N LYS A 195 4.46 -36.10 -26.45
CA LYS A 195 3.63 -36.61 -27.55
C LYS A 195 3.82 -38.12 -27.77
N GLN A 196 4.94 -38.65 -27.30
CA GLN A 196 5.33 -40.06 -27.41
C GLN A 196 5.77 -40.58 -26.05
N CYS A 197 5.50 -41.85 -25.78
CA CYS A 197 5.95 -42.53 -24.57
C CYS A 197 7.47 -42.74 -24.60
N THR A 198 8.15 -42.33 -23.52
CA THR A 198 9.58 -42.53 -23.30
C THR A 198 9.92 -43.96 -22.87
N ALA A 199 8.92 -44.73 -22.41
CA ALA A 199 9.08 -46.16 -22.10
C ALA A 199 9.30 -46.97 -23.40
N GLN A 200 10.53 -47.00 -23.88
CA GLN A 200 11.09 -48.18 -24.55
C GLN A 200 11.75 -49.03 -23.46
N ALA A 201 11.37 -50.30 -23.38
CA ALA A 201 11.89 -51.30 -22.43
C ALA A 201 11.34 -51.19 -21.00
N GLY A 202 10.21 -51.86 -20.77
CA GLY A 202 9.64 -52.05 -19.44
C GLY A 202 8.40 -52.93 -19.46
N GLY A 203 8.45 -54.09 -20.11
CA GLY A 203 7.47 -55.18 -19.91
C GLY A 203 6.50 -55.53 -21.04
N ALA A 204 6.41 -54.74 -22.11
CA ALA A 204 5.77 -55.17 -23.36
C ALA A 204 6.85 -55.49 -24.39
N GLY A 205 6.68 -56.59 -25.14
CA GLY A 205 7.69 -57.17 -26.03
C GLY A 205 8.31 -56.20 -27.07
N PRO A 206 9.34 -56.65 -27.79
CA PRO A 206 10.06 -55.80 -28.72
C PRO A 206 9.10 -55.27 -29.80
N ASN A 207 9.11 -53.96 -30.02
CA ASN A 207 8.42 -53.25 -31.12
C ASN A 207 6.91 -52.93 -31.03
N GLN A 208 6.31 -52.74 -29.85
CA GLN A 208 5.03 -52.02 -29.77
C GLN A 208 5.24 -50.57 -29.31
N LYS A 209 5.43 -49.66 -30.28
CA LYS A 209 5.42 -48.21 -30.01
C LYS A 209 4.00 -47.82 -29.56
N CYS A 210 3.89 -47.20 -28.39
CA CYS A 210 2.61 -46.72 -27.88
C CYS A 210 1.97 -45.69 -28.82
N SER A 211 0.63 -45.61 -28.82
CA SER A 211 -0.10 -44.67 -29.66
C SER A 211 0.22 -43.21 -29.30
N TYR A 212 0.21 -42.34 -30.32
CA TYR A 212 0.50 -40.92 -30.18
C TYR A 212 -0.52 -40.26 -29.25
N ASN A 213 -0.06 -39.44 -28.29
CA ASN A 213 -0.89 -38.75 -27.30
C ASN A 213 -1.79 -39.63 -26.40
N SER A 214 -1.42 -40.88 -26.14
CA SER A 214 -2.20 -41.79 -25.26
C SER A 214 -1.83 -41.68 -23.77
N PHE A 215 -1.86 -40.46 -23.22
CA PHE A 215 -1.55 -40.19 -21.80
C PHE A 215 -2.78 -39.76 -21.01
N VAL A 216 -2.89 -40.28 -19.79
CA VAL A 216 -3.89 -39.86 -18.78
C VAL A 216 -3.15 -39.24 -17.62
N VAL A 217 -3.61 -38.08 -17.15
CA VAL A 217 -3.06 -37.44 -15.96
C VAL A 217 -3.67 -38.10 -14.73
N LEU A 218 -2.82 -38.64 -13.84
CA LEU A 218 -3.23 -39.16 -12.55
C LEU A 218 -3.18 -38.03 -11.52
N GLY A 219 -4.34 -37.45 -11.21
CA GLY A 219 -4.48 -36.37 -10.23
C GLY A 219 -4.00 -36.79 -8.83
N ASP A 220 -4.31 -38.01 -8.41
CA ASP A 220 -4.03 -38.51 -7.05
C ASP A 220 -2.55 -38.58 -6.70
N ARG A 221 -1.68 -38.75 -7.72
CA ARG A 221 -0.21 -38.81 -7.55
C ARG A 221 0.48 -37.50 -7.94
N SER A 222 -0.29 -36.46 -8.28
CA SER A 222 0.23 -35.16 -8.68
C SER A 222 0.31 -34.25 -7.46
N LYS A 223 1.33 -33.40 -7.40
CA LYS A 223 1.50 -32.45 -6.30
C LYS A 223 1.00 -31.07 -6.71
N PHE A 224 0.06 -30.52 -5.97
CA PHE A 224 -0.53 -29.21 -6.22
C PHE A 224 0.00 -28.17 -5.23
N ILE A 225 0.11 -26.93 -5.68
CA ILE A 225 0.38 -25.73 -4.90
C ILE A 225 -0.72 -24.71 -5.14
N ASP A 226 -0.98 -23.89 -4.14
CA ASP A 226 -1.92 -22.79 -4.28
C ASP A 226 -1.28 -21.64 -5.05
N GLN A 227 -2.07 -21.05 -5.94
CA GLN A 227 -1.69 -19.92 -6.77
C GLN A 227 -2.84 -18.90 -6.78
N GLN A 228 -2.51 -17.64 -6.61
CA GLN A 228 -3.49 -16.56 -6.63
C GLN A 228 -3.00 -15.43 -7.54
N THR A 229 -3.92 -14.95 -8.38
CA THR A 229 -3.66 -13.82 -9.27
C THR A 229 -4.15 -12.53 -8.61
N LEU A 230 -3.27 -11.54 -8.49
CA LEU A 230 -3.55 -10.22 -7.95
C LEU A 230 -3.41 -9.17 -9.07
N LYS A 231 -4.15 -8.07 -8.98
CA LYS A 231 -3.94 -6.88 -9.84
C LYS A 231 -3.30 -5.78 -9.00
N LEU A 232 -2.13 -5.31 -9.43
CA LEU A 232 -1.46 -4.14 -8.87
C LEU A 232 -1.83 -2.91 -9.68
N GLN A 233 -2.07 -1.79 -9.02
CA GLN A 233 -2.17 -0.47 -9.63
C GLN A 233 -1.04 0.41 -9.10
N GLU A 234 -0.51 1.25 -9.97
CA GLU A 234 0.43 2.30 -9.60
C GLU A 234 -0.19 3.25 -8.56
N ARG A 235 0.64 3.84 -7.68
CA ARG A 235 0.15 4.81 -6.70
C ARG A 235 -0.35 6.05 -7.43
N PRO A 236 -1.44 6.69 -6.98
CA PRO A 236 -1.97 7.89 -7.64
C PRO A 236 -0.96 9.05 -7.68
N GLU A 237 -0.03 9.10 -6.72
CA GLU A 237 1.04 10.12 -6.62
C GLU A 237 2.06 10.02 -7.77
N ASP A 238 2.30 8.82 -8.29
CA ASP A 238 3.29 8.56 -9.35
C ASP A 238 2.69 8.73 -10.77
N VAL A 239 1.39 9.00 -10.87
CA VAL A 239 0.70 9.13 -12.14
C VAL A 239 0.86 10.55 -12.70
N PRO A 240 1.46 10.72 -13.89
CA PRO A 240 1.54 12.03 -14.51
C PRO A 240 0.15 12.54 -14.89
N THR A 241 -0.02 13.86 -14.81
CA THR A 241 -1.30 14.52 -15.09
C THR A 241 -1.79 14.21 -16.50
N GLY A 242 -3.02 13.70 -16.62
CA GLY A 242 -3.70 13.46 -17.90
C GLY A 242 -3.61 12.02 -18.41
N GLU A 243 -2.88 11.13 -17.75
CA GLU A 243 -2.87 9.70 -18.08
C GLU A 243 -3.67 8.85 -17.09
N LEU A 244 -4.21 7.73 -17.59
CA LEU A 244 -4.85 6.73 -16.74
C LEU A 244 -3.78 5.92 -15.97
N PRO A 245 -4.02 5.59 -14.69
CA PRO A 245 -3.12 4.74 -13.92
C PRO A 245 -2.99 3.36 -14.58
N ARG A 246 -1.75 2.86 -14.69
CA ARG A 246 -1.49 1.55 -15.28
C ARG A 246 -1.71 0.45 -14.24
N THR A 247 -2.20 -0.70 -14.69
CA THR A 247 -2.36 -1.90 -13.87
C THR A 247 -1.46 -3.02 -14.37
N LEU A 248 -0.93 -3.82 -13.44
CA LEU A 248 -0.06 -4.95 -13.70
C LEU A 248 -0.65 -6.21 -13.06
N LEU A 249 -0.65 -7.31 -13.81
CA LEU A 249 -1.07 -8.61 -13.29
C LEU A 249 0.06 -9.26 -12.51
N MET A 250 -0.26 -9.81 -11.35
CA MET A 250 0.68 -10.46 -10.47
C MET A 250 0.23 -11.88 -10.17
N VAL A 251 1.20 -12.77 -9.93
CA VAL A 251 0.95 -14.16 -9.57
C VAL A 251 1.72 -14.46 -8.29
N THR A 252 0.99 -14.88 -7.26
CA THR A 252 1.52 -15.31 -5.97
C THR A 252 1.38 -16.82 -5.85
N ASP A 253 2.40 -17.46 -5.29
CA ASP A 253 2.48 -18.92 -5.13
C ASP A 253 2.58 -19.27 -3.62
N ARG A 254 2.01 -20.43 -3.22
CA ARG A 254 2.14 -21.06 -1.88
C ARG A 254 1.72 -20.11 -0.72
N HIS A 255 2.64 -19.75 0.18
CA HIS A 255 2.34 -19.02 1.44
C HIS A 255 1.98 -17.54 1.23
N LEU A 256 2.20 -17.01 0.03
CA LEU A 256 1.83 -15.62 -0.30
C LEU A 256 0.34 -15.47 -0.63
N VAL A 257 -0.37 -16.58 -0.83
CA VAL A 257 -1.80 -16.60 -1.16
C VAL A 257 -2.63 -16.19 0.05
N GLY A 258 -3.60 -15.31 -0.16
CA GLY A 258 -4.54 -14.84 0.87
C GLY A 258 -3.93 -13.89 1.90
N ARG A 259 -2.66 -13.49 1.76
CA ARG A 259 -1.99 -12.56 2.68
C ARG A 259 -2.53 -11.13 2.55
N VAL A 260 -2.76 -10.69 1.32
CA VAL A 260 -3.12 -9.29 1.02
C VAL A 260 -4.60 -9.12 0.76
N THR A 261 -5.18 -8.12 1.40
CA THR A 261 -6.53 -7.62 1.09
C THR A 261 -6.50 -6.57 -0.02
N PRO A 262 -7.50 -6.56 -0.93
CA PRO A 262 -7.67 -5.47 -1.88
C PRO A 262 -7.78 -4.11 -1.18
N GLY A 263 -7.15 -3.08 -1.75
CA GLY A 263 -7.03 -1.73 -1.20
C GLY A 263 -5.74 -1.49 -0.40
N THR A 264 -5.02 -2.55 -0.02
CA THR A 264 -3.77 -2.42 0.74
C THR A 264 -2.61 -1.96 -0.14
N ARG A 265 -1.78 -1.06 0.40
CA ARG A 265 -0.51 -0.64 -0.20
C ARG A 265 0.54 -1.71 0.05
N VAL A 266 1.22 -2.12 -1.01
CA VAL A 266 2.22 -3.18 -0.96
C VAL A 266 3.48 -2.76 -1.70
N ARG A 267 4.63 -3.14 -1.15
CA ARG A 267 5.88 -3.24 -1.88
C ARG A 267 6.06 -4.69 -2.29
N VAL A 268 6.13 -4.92 -3.59
CA VAL A 268 6.23 -6.26 -4.13
C VAL A 268 7.57 -6.46 -4.78
N THR A 269 8.30 -7.46 -4.31
CA THR A 269 9.51 -7.97 -4.93
C THR A 269 9.15 -9.16 -5.81
N GLY A 270 9.40 -9.06 -7.11
CA GLY A 270 9.00 -10.08 -8.06
C GLY A 270 9.87 -10.13 -9.30
N ILE A 271 9.69 -11.20 -10.08
CA ILE A 271 10.36 -11.40 -11.35
C ILE A 271 9.42 -10.93 -12.45
N TYR A 272 9.87 -9.98 -13.26
CA TYR A 272 9.08 -9.48 -14.38
C TYR A 272 9.12 -10.49 -15.53
N CYS A 273 7.98 -11.12 -15.79
CA CYS A 273 7.84 -12.22 -16.75
C CYS A 273 6.85 -11.84 -17.84
N THR A 274 6.94 -12.50 -18.98
CA THR A 274 5.96 -12.39 -20.06
C THR A 274 5.22 -13.70 -20.25
N HIS A 275 3.92 -13.63 -20.48
CA HIS A 275 3.09 -14.77 -20.80
C HIS A 275 2.46 -14.62 -22.18
N ARG A 276 2.41 -15.71 -22.94
CA ARG A 276 1.68 -15.78 -24.19
C ARG A 276 0.21 -16.06 -23.88
N SER A 277 -0.63 -15.03 -23.92
CA SER A 277 -2.07 -15.26 -23.90
C SER A 277 -2.45 -15.99 -25.19
N LYS A 278 -3.14 -17.12 -25.07
CA LYS A 278 -3.83 -17.74 -26.20
C LYS A 278 -5.11 -16.94 -26.45
N ALA A 279 -4.98 -15.71 -26.96
CA ALA A 279 -6.12 -15.00 -27.53
C ALA A 279 -6.51 -15.75 -28.81
N MET A 280 -7.47 -16.67 -28.67
CA MET A 280 -7.98 -17.46 -29.77
C MET A 280 -9.08 -16.65 -30.46
N ASP A 281 -8.73 -15.92 -31.51
CA ASP A 281 -9.75 -15.40 -32.42
C ASP A 281 -10.41 -16.57 -33.16
N LYS A 282 -11.75 -16.52 -33.27
CA LYS A 282 -12.58 -17.51 -33.97
C LYS A 282 -12.32 -17.61 -35.48
N SER A 283 -11.43 -16.78 -36.01
CA SER A 283 -10.95 -16.81 -37.38
C SER A 283 -9.50 -17.27 -37.34
N GLY A 284 -9.18 -18.40 -37.97
CA GLY A 284 -7.85 -19.03 -37.98
C GLY A 284 -6.72 -18.25 -38.66
N SER A 285 -6.76 -16.91 -38.62
CA SER A 285 -5.62 -16.05 -38.92
C SER A 285 -4.89 -15.76 -37.61
N ALA A 286 -3.67 -16.26 -37.49
CA ALA A 286 -2.77 -15.98 -36.38
C ALA A 286 -2.32 -14.51 -36.41
N ALA A 287 -3.22 -13.58 -36.09
CA ALA A 287 -2.88 -12.19 -35.90
C ALA A 287 -2.03 -12.07 -34.61
N ALA A 288 -0.76 -11.71 -34.81
CA ALA A 288 0.25 -11.34 -33.80
C ALA A 288 0.74 -12.47 -32.86
N VAL A 289 1.50 -13.43 -33.40
CA VAL A 289 2.33 -14.41 -32.64
C VAL A 289 3.39 -13.75 -31.72
N THR A 290 3.56 -12.43 -31.77
CA THR A 290 4.65 -11.68 -31.10
C THR A 290 4.26 -10.88 -29.87
N LEU A 291 2.98 -10.53 -29.67
CA LEU A 291 2.58 -9.72 -28.51
C LEU A 291 2.39 -10.61 -27.27
N GLN A 292 3.25 -10.46 -26.27
CA GLN A 292 3.16 -11.16 -24.99
C GLN A 292 2.69 -10.19 -23.91
N GLN A 293 1.76 -10.64 -23.08
CA GLN A 293 1.29 -9.84 -21.95
C GLN A 293 2.27 -9.97 -20.78
N PRO A 294 2.73 -8.86 -20.20
CA PRO A 294 3.58 -8.91 -19.02
C PRO A 294 2.80 -9.28 -17.77
N TYR A 295 3.46 -9.98 -16.86
CA TYR A 295 2.96 -10.24 -15.51
C TYR A 295 4.15 -10.33 -14.54
N LEU A 296 3.90 -9.99 -13.28
CA LEU A 296 4.89 -10.09 -12.22
C LEU A 296 4.70 -11.40 -11.47
N ARG A 297 5.74 -12.24 -11.42
CA ARG A 297 5.75 -13.38 -10.51
C ARG A 297 6.28 -12.92 -9.15
N VAL A 298 5.45 -12.96 -8.13
CA VAL A 298 5.80 -12.47 -6.80
C VAL A 298 6.70 -13.47 -6.10
N VAL A 299 7.83 -12.98 -5.59
CA VAL A 299 8.78 -13.75 -4.77
C VAL A 299 8.66 -13.34 -3.31
N GLY A 300 8.46 -12.05 -3.06
CA GLY A 300 8.17 -11.52 -1.73
C GLY A 300 7.16 -10.38 -1.80
N LEU A 301 6.35 -10.30 -0.76
CA LEU A 301 5.34 -9.27 -0.63
C LEU A 301 5.44 -8.67 0.76
N GLN A 302 5.57 -7.35 0.81
CA GLN A 302 5.58 -6.58 2.04
C GLN A 302 4.40 -5.62 2.03
N GLU A 303 3.56 -5.73 3.05
CA GLU A 303 2.51 -4.75 3.29
C GLU A 303 3.16 -3.51 3.88
N GLU A 304 2.86 -2.35 3.29
CA GLU A 304 3.26 -1.08 3.89
C GLU A 304 2.27 -0.75 4.99
N SER A 305 2.59 -1.18 6.21
CA SER A 305 1.91 -0.67 7.39
C SER A 305 2.42 0.75 7.71
N ASP A 306 1.52 1.64 8.13
CA ASP A 306 1.85 3.01 8.57
C ASP A 306 2.94 3.05 9.66
N ALA A 307 3.14 1.94 10.39
CA ALA A 307 4.13 1.80 11.46
C ALA A 307 5.52 1.32 10.98
N HIS A 308 5.70 1.03 9.70
CA HIS A 308 6.99 0.60 9.12
C HIS A 308 7.46 1.49 7.97
N LYS A 309 6.91 2.72 7.89
CA LYS A 309 7.55 3.81 7.16
C LYS A 309 8.59 4.49 8.05
N ASP A 310 9.57 3.71 8.49
CA ASP A 310 10.91 4.28 8.60
C ASP A 310 11.41 4.40 7.16
N GLU A 311 10.85 5.35 6.40
CA GLU A 311 11.71 6.00 5.41
C GLU A 311 12.89 6.48 6.24
N SER A 312 14.08 5.98 5.94
CA SER A 312 15.30 6.24 6.69
C SER A 312 15.53 7.75 6.77
N PHE A 313 14.92 8.42 7.74
CA PHE A 313 15.11 9.83 7.98
C PHE A 313 16.58 9.98 8.36
N SER A 314 17.30 10.81 7.63
CA SER A 314 18.68 11.12 8.03
C SER A 314 18.66 11.75 9.42
N ASN A 315 19.65 11.43 10.24
CA ASN A 315 19.84 12.11 11.53
C ASN A 315 19.93 13.64 11.37
N GLU A 316 20.39 14.13 10.21
CA GLU A 316 20.40 15.55 9.87
C GLU A 316 18.99 16.13 9.67
N GLU A 317 18.10 15.37 9.01
CA GLU A 317 16.70 15.75 8.80
C GLU A 317 15.94 15.78 10.12
N ILE A 318 16.12 14.75 10.96
CA ILE A 318 15.53 14.70 12.30
C ILE A 318 15.97 15.91 13.13
N ALA A 319 17.27 16.22 13.14
CA ALA A 319 17.78 17.39 13.86
C ALA A 319 17.19 18.71 13.32
N SER A 320 16.93 18.80 12.03
CA SER A 320 16.27 19.98 11.44
C SER A 320 14.79 20.10 11.82
N PHE A 321 14.08 18.97 11.93
CA PHE A 321 12.69 18.91 12.40
C PHE A 321 12.59 19.31 13.88
N GLU A 322 13.48 18.80 14.72
CA GLU A 322 13.54 19.16 16.14
C GLU A 322 13.87 20.64 16.35
N ARG A 323 14.80 21.20 15.57
CA ARG A 323 15.09 22.65 15.61
C ARG A 323 13.88 23.49 15.24
N MET A 324 13.08 23.06 14.26
CA MET A 324 11.84 23.73 13.89
C MET A 324 10.79 23.66 15.00
N ALA A 325 10.63 22.48 15.61
CA ALA A 325 9.68 22.27 16.69
C ALA A 325 10.05 23.00 17.99
N SER A 326 11.34 23.29 18.20
CA SER A 326 11.84 24.00 19.38
C SER A 326 11.65 25.52 19.32
N GLN A 327 11.17 26.08 18.21
CA GLN A 327 10.89 27.52 18.11
C GLN A 327 9.55 27.85 18.79
N ASP A 328 9.56 28.78 19.75
CA ASP A 328 8.36 29.14 20.53
C ASP A 328 7.24 29.79 19.67
N ASP A 329 7.58 30.44 18.55
CA ASP A 329 6.62 31.02 17.57
C ASP A 329 6.33 30.10 16.35
N MET A 330 6.63 28.80 16.43
CA MET A 330 6.53 27.85 15.31
C MET A 330 5.19 27.95 14.54
N TYR A 331 4.08 28.11 15.26
CA TYR A 331 2.74 28.17 14.65
C TYR A 331 2.62 29.34 13.68
N GLU A 332 2.86 30.57 14.17
CA GLU A 332 2.64 31.80 13.42
C GLU A 332 3.79 32.13 12.45
N SER A 333 5.03 31.81 12.81
CA SER A 333 6.20 32.20 12.02
C SER A 333 6.61 31.15 10.98
N ALA A 334 6.42 29.86 11.28
CA ALA A 334 6.97 28.78 10.47
C ALA A 334 5.91 27.99 9.71
N ILE A 335 4.78 27.63 10.34
CA ILE A 335 3.82 26.69 9.75
C ILE A 335 2.72 27.41 8.96
N PHE A 336 1.99 28.35 9.57
CA PHE A 336 0.84 28.99 8.90
C PHE A 336 1.20 29.78 7.64
N PRO A 337 2.33 30.50 7.56
CA PRO A 337 2.73 31.20 6.34
C PRO A 337 3.10 30.25 5.19
N ARG A 338 3.60 29.04 5.52
CA ARG A 338 3.96 28.01 4.53
C ARG A 338 2.75 27.29 3.95
N ILE A 339 1.60 27.34 4.63
CA ILE A 339 0.35 26.78 4.15
C ILE A 339 -0.29 27.73 3.13
N ALA A 340 -0.39 27.26 1.90
CA ALA A 340 -0.91 28.01 0.75
C ALA A 340 -0.28 29.41 0.63
N PRO A 341 1.02 29.51 0.29
CA PRO A 341 1.71 30.80 0.15
C PRO A 341 1.17 31.61 -1.03
N GLN A 342 0.44 30.98 -1.96
CA GLN A 342 -0.19 31.63 -3.12
C GLN A 342 -1.56 32.25 -2.80
N ILE A 343 -2.09 32.06 -1.60
CA ILE A 343 -3.41 32.56 -1.20
C ILE A 343 -3.24 33.61 -0.10
N PHE A 344 -3.79 34.79 -0.34
CA PHE A 344 -3.80 35.90 0.61
C PHE A 344 -4.94 35.74 1.64
N GLY A 345 -4.64 36.04 2.91
CA GLY A 345 -5.64 36.14 3.97
C GLY A 345 -6.09 34.80 4.58
N SER A 346 -7.18 34.89 5.35
CA SER A 346 -7.83 33.78 6.10
C SER A 346 -6.86 32.93 6.95
N PRO A 347 -6.22 33.50 7.99
CA PRO A 347 -5.31 32.75 8.86
C PRO A 347 -6.02 31.55 9.50
N ASP A 348 -7.28 31.71 9.93
CA ASP A 348 -8.06 30.66 10.58
C ASP A 348 -8.23 29.41 9.71
N ILE A 349 -8.47 29.59 8.40
CA ILE A 349 -8.59 28.47 7.45
C ILE A 349 -7.24 27.77 7.30
N LYS A 350 -6.14 28.52 7.23
CA LYS A 350 -4.79 27.95 7.16
C LYS A 350 -4.43 27.16 8.42
N GLN A 351 -4.80 27.67 9.59
CA GLN A 351 -4.63 26.98 10.88
C GLN A 351 -5.41 25.66 10.92
N ALA A 352 -6.65 25.67 10.43
CA ALA A 352 -7.46 24.46 10.37
C ALA A 352 -6.92 23.41 9.40
N ILE A 353 -6.46 23.83 8.21
CA ILE A 353 -5.80 22.95 7.24
C ILE A 353 -4.51 22.37 7.84
N ALA A 354 -3.76 23.14 8.62
CA ALA A 354 -2.62 22.63 9.38
C ALA A 354 -3.08 21.48 10.30
N CYS A 355 -4.08 21.73 11.15
CA CYS A 355 -4.60 20.73 12.09
C CYS A 355 -5.06 19.45 11.39
N LEU A 356 -5.70 19.61 10.23
CA LEU A 356 -6.13 18.50 9.37
C LEU A 356 -4.95 17.65 8.88
N LEU A 357 -3.86 18.26 8.41
CA LEU A 357 -2.71 17.55 7.84
C LEU A 357 -1.97 16.70 8.88
N PHE A 358 -1.81 17.22 10.10
CA PHE A 358 -1.15 16.51 11.20
C PHE A 358 -2.07 15.47 11.87
N GLY A 359 -3.37 15.76 11.94
CA GLY A 359 -4.39 14.90 12.55
C GLY A 359 -4.20 14.66 14.05
N GLY A 360 -5.20 14.07 14.70
CA GLY A 360 -5.14 13.70 16.12
C GLY A 360 -4.56 12.30 16.36
N SER A 361 -4.56 11.87 17.62
CA SER A 361 -4.11 10.53 18.00
C SER A 361 -5.24 9.51 17.89
N ARG A 362 -4.97 8.36 17.29
CA ARG A 362 -5.93 7.25 17.28
C ARG A 362 -5.81 6.48 18.60
N LYS A 363 -6.94 6.27 19.28
CA LYS A 363 -6.96 5.53 20.55
C LYS A 363 -7.71 4.23 20.37
N VAL A 364 -7.00 3.11 20.55
CA VAL A 364 -7.61 1.78 20.64
C VAL A 364 -7.82 1.49 22.12
N MET A 365 -9.08 1.34 22.51
CA MET A 365 -9.43 0.96 23.87
C MET A 365 -9.15 -0.53 24.08
N PRO A 366 -8.91 -0.98 25.32
CA PRO A 366 -8.76 -2.41 25.64
C PRO A 366 -9.99 -3.23 25.24
N ASP A 367 -11.17 -2.59 25.13
CA ASP A 367 -12.43 -3.20 24.69
C ASP A 367 -12.49 -3.48 23.18
N GLY A 368 -11.41 -3.20 22.43
CA GLY A 368 -11.34 -3.39 20.98
C GLY A 368 -12.03 -2.29 20.16
N THR A 369 -12.70 -1.34 20.81
CA THR A 369 -13.27 -0.16 20.14
C THR A 369 -12.17 0.85 19.81
N SER A 370 -12.19 1.37 18.59
CA SER A 370 -11.26 2.39 18.11
C SER A 370 -11.98 3.73 18.08
N ARG A 371 -11.47 4.72 18.83
CA ARG A 371 -11.92 6.11 18.66
C ARG A 371 -11.15 6.76 17.51
N ARG A 372 -11.90 7.49 16.68
CA ARG A 372 -11.37 8.26 15.55
C ARG A 372 -10.46 9.39 16.05
N GLY A 373 -9.27 9.49 15.47
CA GLY A 373 -8.31 10.58 15.70
C GLY A 373 -8.28 11.64 14.58
N ASP A 374 -8.82 11.32 13.41
CA ASP A 374 -8.76 12.18 12.22
C ASP A 374 -9.75 13.34 12.32
N ILE A 375 -9.36 14.52 11.83
CA ILE A 375 -10.17 15.75 11.85
C ILE A 375 -10.88 15.89 10.50
N ASN A 376 -12.11 16.41 10.49
CA ASN A 376 -12.83 16.76 9.26
C ASN A 376 -13.13 18.25 9.19
N VAL A 377 -12.90 18.86 8.03
CA VAL A 377 -13.08 20.30 7.80
C VAL A 377 -14.04 20.53 6.64
N LEU A 378 -14.98 21.46 6.82
CA LEU A 378 -15.94 21.90 5.80
C LEU A 378 -15.75 23.39 5.51
N LEU A 379 -15.55 23.73 4.23
CA LEU A 379 -15.46 25.10 3.72
C LEU A 379 -16.75 25.46 2.96
N LEU A 380 -17.58 26.30 3.57
CA LEU A 380 -18.80 26.87 2.98
C LEU A 380 -18.53 28.32 2.58
N GLY A 381 -19.26 28.86 1.61
CA GLY A 381 -19.05 30.25 1.18
C GLY A 381 -19.29 30.50 -0.30
N ASP A 382 -19.06 31.74 -0.71
CA ASP A 382 -19.34 32.20 -2.07
C ASP A 382 -18.34 31.61 -3.09
N PRO A 383 -18.72 31.49 -4.37
CA PRO A 383 -17.77 31.18 -5.43
C PRO A 383 -16.69 32.27 -5.49
N SER A 384 -15.54 31.94 -6.05
CA SER A 384 -14.37 32.85 -6.19
C SER A 384 -13.55 33.09 -4.91
N THR A 385 -13.89 32.46 -3.79
CA THR A 385 -13.14 32.57 -2.51
C THR A 385 -11.92 31.64 -2.39
N ALA A 386 -11.31 31.25 -3.51
CA ALA A 386 -10.12 30.38 -3.60
C ALA A 386 -10.23 28.97 -2.94
N LYS A 387 -11.40 28.51 -2.51
CA LYS A 387 -11.60 27.20 -1.86
C LYS A 387 -11.03 26.01 -2.65
N SER A 388 -11.31 25.94 -3.94
CA SER A 388 -10.77 24.85 -4.79
C SER A 388 -9.24 24.91 -4.90
N GLN A 389 -8.61 26.07 -4.72
CA GLN A 389 -7.15 26.19 -4.65
C GLN A 389 -6.60 25.66 -3.31
N PHE A 390 -7.31 25.85 -2.19
CA PHE A 390 -6.95 25.20 -0.93
C PHE A 390 -7.00 23.67 -1.06
N LEU A 391 -8.03 23.12 -1.70
CA LEU A 391 -8.12 21.67 -1.94
C LEU A 391 -6.94 21.16 -2.78
N LYS A 392 -6.57 21.86 -3.85
CA LYS A 392 -5.42 21.51 -4.70
C LYS A 392 -4.08 21.65 -3.98
N PHE A 393 -3.95 22.62 -3.08
CA PHE A 393 -2.75 22.77 -2.26
C PHE A 393 -2.61 21.59 -1.29
N VAL A 394 -3.69 21.21 -0.61
CA VAL A 394 -3.71 20.04 0.28
C VAL A 394 -3.39 18.75 -0.48
N ASP A 395 -3.90 18.61 -1.70
CA ASP A 395 -3.61 17.46 -2.57
C ASP A 395 -2.11 17.31 -2.89
N LYS A 396 -1.40 18.44 -3.06
CA LYS A 396 0.05 18.46 -3.29
C LYS A 396 0.87 18.18 -2.03
N VAL A 397 0.47 18.77 -0.90
CA VAL A 397 1.26 18.76 0.34
C VAL A 397 1.05 17.50 1.17
N ALA A 398 -0.15 16.94 1.16
CA ALA A 398 -0.46 15.78 1.97
C ALA A 398 0.36 14.55 1.52
N PRO A 399 0.83 13.71 2.47
CA PRO A 399 1.55 12.49 2.14
C PRO A 399 0.71 11.51 1.31
N ILE A 400 -0.61 11.51 1.55
CA ILE A 400 -1.59 10.71 0.85
C ILE A 400 -2.81 11.59 0.67
N CYS A 401 -3.16 11.91 -0.58
CA CYS A 401 -4.41 12.58 -0.89
C CYS A 401 -5.04 12.06 -2.17
N VAL A 402 -6.37 12.09 -2.21
CA VAL A 402 -7.14 11.87 -3.43
C VAL A 402 -8.12 13.03 -3.57
N TYR A 403 -7.94 13.80 -4.64
CA TYR A 403 -8.87 14.85 -5.05
C TYR A 403 -10.03 14.26 -5.86
N THR A 404 -11.26 14.57 -5.45
CA THR A 404 -12.49 14.15 -6.12
C THR A 404 -13.49 15.29 -6.22
N SER A 405 -14.34 15.24 -7.24
CA SER A 405 -15.50 16.14 -7.37
C SER A 405 -16.79 15.38 -7.07
N GLY A 406 -17.69 15.98 -6.29
CA GLY A 406 -18.97 15.38 -5.89
C GLY A 406 -19.92 15.07 -7.05
N LYS A 407 -19.80 15.76 -8.19
CA LYS A 407 -20.59 15.47 -9.41
C LYS A 407 -19.92 14.46 -10.34
N GLY A 408 -18.59 14.51 -10.44
CA GLY A 408 -17.80 13.71 -11.38
C GLY A 408 -17.46 12.30 -10.87
N SER A 409 -17.57 12.09 -9.57
CA SER A 409 -17.33 10.79 -8.96
C SER A 409 -18.60 9.95 -9.05
N SER A 410 -18.56 8.85 -9.79
CA SER A 410 -19.59 7.82 -9.68
C SER A 410 -19.54 7.19 -8.28
N ALA A 411 -20.57 6.44 -7.90
CA ALA A 411 -20.56 5.70 -6.63
C ALA A 411 -19.36 4.75 -6.49
N ALA A 412 -18.84 4.25 -7.62
CA ALA A 412 -17.59 3.48 -7.69
C ALA A 412 -16.33 4.34 -7.52
N GLY A 413 -16.41 5.64 -7.82
CA GLY A 413 -15.31 6.58 -7.69
C GLY A 413 -15.11 7.06 -6.25
N LEU A 414 -16.17 7.24 -5.46
CA LEU A 414 -16.05 7.68 -4.07
C LEU A 414 -15.98 6.50 -3.09
N THR A 415 -16.87 5.52 -3.27
CA THR A 415 -16.96 4.30 -2.47
C THR A 415 -16.42 3.11 -3.24
N ALA A 416 -16.23 1.96 -2.60
CA ALA A 416 -15.83 0.76 -3.32
C ALA A 416 -17.01 0.13 -4.09
N ALA A 417 -16.75 -0.29 -5.32
CA ALA A 417 -17.70 -0.97 -6.19
C ALA A 417 -17.31 -2.43 -6.41
N VAL A 418 -18.31 -3.27 -6.68
CA VAL A 418 -18.09 -4.65 -7.08
C VAL A 418 -18.22 -4.72 -8.60
N VAL A 419 -17.12 -5.02 -9.28
CA VAL A 419 -17.05 -5.12 -10.74
C VAL A 419 -16.89 -6.58 -11.14
N GLN A 420 -17.60 -6.99 -12.19
CA GLN A 420 -17.47 -8.33 -12.75
C GLN A 420 -16.43 -8.33 -13.87
N ASP A 421 -15.43 -9.20 -13.78
CA ASP A 421 -14.44 -9.38 -14.83
C ASP A 421 -15.06 -10.11 -16.04
N ALA A 422 -14.90 -9.56 -17.24
CA ALA A 422 -15.52 -10.10 -18.46
C ALA A 422 -14.95 -11.46 -18.88
N GLY A 423 -13.68 -11.74 -18.55
CA GLY A 423 -13.00 -12.98 -18.92
C GLY A 423 -13.29 -14.13 -17.96
N SER A 424 -13.13 -13.90 -16.65
CA SER A 424 -13.32 -14.93 -15.62
C SER A 424 -14.76 -15.05 -15.11
N ARG A 425 -15.62 -14.07 -15.39
CA ARG A 425 -16.95 -13.87 -14.76
C ARG A 425 -16.90 -13.79 -13.23
N GLU A 426 -15.71 -13.62 -12.65
CA GLU A 426 -15.52 -13.45 -11.21
C GLU A 426 -15.82 -11.99 -10.83
N PHE A 427 -16.50 -11.82 -9.69
CA PHE A 427 -16.69 -10.51 -9.09
C PHE A 427 -15.45 -10.17 -8.28
N TYR A 428 -14.90 -8.98 -8.53
CA TYR A 428 -13.85 -8.42 -7.70
C TYR A 428 -14.27 -7.05 -7.18
N LEU A 429 -13.65 -6.66 -6.07
CA LEU A 429 -13.92 -5.38 -5.43
C LEU A 429 -12.92 -4.36 -5.98
N GLU A 430 -13.41 -3.20 -6.39
CA GLU A 430 -12.62 -2.05 -6.80
C GLU A 430 -12.74 -0.97 -5.73
N GLY A 431 -11.59 -0.52 -5.20
CA GLY A 431 -11.54 0.52 -4.17
C GLY A 431 -11.87 1.90 -4.73
N GLY A 432 -12.82 2.60 -4.11
CA GLY A 432 -13.07 4.02 -4.39
C GLY A 432 -12.02 4.93 -3.74
N ALA A 433 -12.13 6.23 -4.00
CA ALA A 433 -11.21 7.26 -3.52
C ALA A 433 -10.99 7.20 -2.00
N MET A 434 -12.04 6.96 -1.20
CA MET A 434 -11.91 6.86 0.26
C MET A 434 -11.11 5.65 0.72
N VAL A 435 -11.14 4.54 -0.02
CA VAL A 435 -10.37 3.33 0.32
C VAL A 435 -8.91 3.52 -0.11
N LEU A 436 -8.67 4.17 -1.24
CA LEU A 436 -7.32 4.47 -1.74
C LEU A 436 -6.58 5.48 -0.86
N ALA A 437 -7.33 6.39 -0.23
CA ALA A 437 -6.82 7.42 0.67
C ALA A 437 -6.70 6.95 2.14
N ASP A 438 -6.78 5.65 2.45
CA ASP A 438 -6.62 5.16 3.84
C ASP A 438 -5.31 5.68 4.47
N GLY A 439 -5.42 6.28 5.66
CA GLY A 439 -4.31 6.95 6.35
C GLY A 439 -4.00 8.36 5.84
N GLY A 440 -4.78 8.89 4.90
CA GLY A 440 -4.55 10.19 4.25
C GLY A 440 -5.70 11.18 4.40
N VAL A 441 -5.75 12.12 3.45
CA VAL A 441 -6.80 13.13 3.33
C VAL A 441 -7.58 12.90 2.03
N VAL A 442 -8.89 13.08 2.06
CA VAL A 442 -9.74 13.08 0.86
C VAL A 442 -10.26 14.51 0.67
N CYS A 443 -9.94 15.09 -0.48
CA CYS A 443 -10.44 16.40 -0.88
C CYS A 443 -11.67 16.22 -1.76
N ILE A 444 -12.80 16.79 -1.34
CA ILE A 444 -14.06 16.74 -2.08
C ILE A 444 -14.49 18.16 -2.44
N ASP A 445 -14.51 18.47 -3.74
CA ASP A 445 -15.12 19.71 -4.24
C ASP A 445 -16.59 19.46 -4.61
N GLU A 446 -17.41 20.51 -4.56
CA GLU A 446 -18.85 20.45 -4.84
C GLU A 446 -19.60 19.41 -3.98
N PHE A 447 -19.33 19.40 -2.67
CA PHE A 447 -19.92 18.44 -1.74
C PHE A 447 -21.47 18.55 -1.67
N ASP A 448 -22.02 19.73 -1.94
CA ASP A 448 -23.47 20.00 -2.03
C ASP A 448 -24.15 19.26 -3.19
N LYS A 449 -23.43 19.03 -4.29
CA LYS A 449 -23.98 18.45 -5.53
C LYS A 449 -23.86 16.93 -5.61
N MET A 450 -23.55 16.28 -4.49
CA MET A 450 -23.35 14.85 -4.42
C MET A 450 -24.66 14.07 -4.49
N ARG A 451 -24.61 12.86 -5.04
CA ARG A 451 -25.77 11.96 -5.09
C ARG A 451 -26.13 11.46 -3.69
N PRO A 452 -27.43 11.25 -3.39
CA PRO A 452 -27.87 10.79 -2.07
C PRO A 452 -27.37 9.37 -1.71
N GLU A 453 -27.08 8.53 -2.70
CA GLU A 453 -26.51 7.18 -2.50
C GLU A 453 -25.10 7.22 -1.90
N ASP A 454 -24.26 8.12 -2.40
CA ASP A 454 -22.87 8.31 -1.93
C ASP A 454 -22.84 9.00 -0.56
N ARG A 455 -23.83 9.84 -0.28
CA ARG A 455 -24.03 10.49 1.01
C ARG A 455 -24.15 9.48 2.15
N VAL A 456 -24.88 8.38 1.95
CA VAL A 456 -25.05 7.32 2.96
C VAL A 456 -23.72 6.64 3.28
N ALA A 457 -22.90 6.35 2.27
CA ALA A 457 -21.61 5.72 2.48
C ALA A 457 -20.62 6.65 3.21
N ILE A 458 -20.65 7.95 2.91
CA ILE A 458 -19.85 8.95 3.66
C ILE A 458 -20.29 9.03 5.12
N HIS A 459 -21.59 8.93 5.41
CA HIS A 459 -22.07 8.93 6.78
C HIS A 459 -21.48 7.78 7.61
N GLU A 460 -21.35 6.61 7.01
CA GLU A 460 -20.71 5.44 7.63
C GLU A 460 -19.20 5.65 7.75
N ALA A 461 -18.55 6.05 6.67
CA ALA A 461 -17.10 6.20 6.60
C ALA A 461 -16.57 7.29 7.56
N MET A 462 -17.23 8.45 7.67
CA MET A 462 -16.79 9.53 8.57
C MET A 462 -16.98 9.18 10.06
N GLU A 463 -17.94 8.33 10.40
CA GLU A 463 -18.24 7.96 11.79
C GLU A 463 -17.39 6.77 12.25
N GLN A 464 -17.41 5.68 11.47
CA GLN A 464 -16.81 4.40 11.85
C GLN A 464 -15.44 4.17 11.22
N GLN A 465 -15.04 5.00 10.24
CA GLN A 465 -13.81 4.81 9.45
C GLN A 465 -13.76 3.45 8.74
N THR A 466 -14.94 2.92 8.43
CA THR A 466 -15.14 1.67 7.71
C THR A 466 -16.26 1.82 6.71
N ILE A 467 -16.15 1.12 5.59
CA ILE A 467 -17.19 1.02 4.56
C ILE A 467 -17.60 -0.45 4.46
N SER A 468 -18.84 -0.75 4.81
CA SER A 468 -19.42 -2.07 4.64
C SER A 468 -20.03 -2.22 3.24
N ILE A 469 -19.67 -3.33 2.57
CA ILE A 469 -20.21 -3.67 1.25
C ILE A 469 -20.88 -5.02 1.35
N ALA A 470 -22.18 -5.03 1.07
CA ALA A 470 -23.03 -6.21 0.98
C ALA A 470 -23.67 -6.28 -0.41
N LYS A 471 -22.88 -6.59 -1.45
CA LYS A 471 -23.33 -6.66 -2.85
C LYS A 471 -22.85 -7.95 -3.51
N ALA A 472 -23.67 -8.51 -4.41
CA ALA A 472 -23.32 -9.71 -5.20
C ALA A 472 -22.83 -10.93 -4.37
N GLY A 473 -23.33 -11.10 -3.15
CA GLY A 473 -22.94 -12.20 -2.24
C GLY A 473 -21.59 -11.98 -1.55
N ILE A 474 -20.98 -10.81 -1.68
CA ILE A 474 -19.77 -10.40 -0.97
C ILE A 474 -20.20 -9.51 0.19
N THR A 475 -19.92 -9.96 1.42
CA THR A 475 -20.07 -9.17 2.65
C THR A 475 -18.70 -8.88 3.22
N THR A 476 -18.14 -7.73 2.84
CA THR A 476 -16.79 -7.31 3.25
C THR A 476 -16.83 -5.92 3.85
N VAL A 477 -16.02 -5.70 4.89
CA VAL A 477 -15.82 -4.38 5.49
C VAL A 477 -14.43 -3.90 5.13
N LEU A 478 -14.34 -2.74 4.49
CA LEU A 478 -13.08 -2.08 4.14
C LEU A 478 -12.80 -0.99 5.16
N LYS A 479 -11.53 -0.81 5.51
CA LYS A 479 -11.11 0.31 6.36
C LYS A 479 -10.90 1.54 5.48
N SER A 480 -11.34 2.70 5.96
CA SER A 480 -11.21 3.99 5.30
C SER A 480 -10.89 5.05 6.36
N ARG A 481 -9.67 5.01 6.91
CA ARG A 481 -9.15 5.95 7.91
C ARG A 481 -8.72 7.24 7.21
N THR A 482 -9.70 7.97 6.71
CA THR A 482 -9.48 9.19 5.94
C THR A 482 -9.96 10.40 6.70
N SER A 483 -9.15 11.46 6.71
CA SER A 483 -9.62 12.81 6.99
C SER A 483 -10.34 13.38 5.77
N VAL A 484 -11.49 14.03 5.97
CA VAL A 484 -12.27 14.63 4.87
C VAL A 484 -12.13 16.14 4.90
N LEU A 485 -11.69 16.72 3.77
CA LEU A 485 -11.75 18.15 3.49
C LEU A 485 -12.77 18.38 2.39
N ALA A 486 -13.88 19.04 2.74
CA ALA A 486 -14.97 19.29 1.81
C ALA A 486 -15.11 20.78 1.51
N ALA A 487 -15.31 21.14 0.24
CA ALA A 487 -15.77 22.46 -0.16
C ALA A 487 -17.21 22.35 -0.67
N ALA A 488 -18.06 23.27 -0.22
CA ALA A 488 -19.43 23.39 -0.65
C ALA A 488 -19.78 24.85 -0.90
N ASN A 489 -20.76 25.05 -1.78
CA ASN A 489 -21.30 26.38 -2.10
C ASN A 489 -22.74 26.47 -1.58
N PRO A 490 -23.21 27.66 -1.16
CA PRO A 490 -24.60 27.86 -0.80
C PRO A 490 -25.49 27.69 -2.05
N PRO A 491 -26.76 27.27 -1.89
CA PRO A 491 -27.65 26.95 -3.02
C PRO A 491 -27.96 28.17 -3.90
N SER A 492 -28.03 29.36 -3.31
CA SER A 492 -28.19 30.67 -3.97
C SER A 492 -26.90 31.20 -4.61
N GLY A 493 -25.77 30.54 -4.40
CA GLY A 493 -24.45 31.01 -4.82
C GLY A 493 -23.89 32.19 -4.02
N ARG A 494 -24.71 32.86 -3.20
CA ARG A 494 -24.27 33.87 -2.22
C ARG A 494 -24.89 33.58 -0.87
N TYR A 495 -24.11 33.76 0.20
CA TYR A 495 -24.63 33.69 1.55
C TYR A 495 -25.63 34.84 1.79
N ASP A 496 -26.88 34.53 2.12
CA ASP A 496 -27.89 35.53 2.45
C ASP A 496 -27.97 35.70 3.97
N ASP A 497 -27.56 36.85 4.48
CA ASP A 497 -27.60 37.16 5.92
C ASP A 497 -29.02 37.34 6.46
N LEU A 498 -30.02 37.54 5.59
CA LEU A 498 -31.43 37.66 5.98
C LEU A 498 -32.13 36.30 6.12
N ALA A 499 -31.57 35.26 5.48
CA ALA A 499 -32.08 33.91 5.57
C ALA A 499 -31.44 33.18 6.76
N THR A 500 -32.17 32.20 7.31
CA THR A 500 -31.63 31.44 8.43
C THR A 500 -30.38 30.66 8.00
N THR A 501 -29.42 30.52 8.91
CA THR A 501 -28.19 29.75 8.65
C THR A 501 -28.47 28.30 8.20
N SER A 502 -29.63 27.73 8.58
CA SER A 502 -30.09 26.42 8.12
C SER A 502 -30.49 26.38 6.65
N GLU A 503 -31.18 27.42 6.16
CA GLU A 503 -31.65 27.50 4.77
C GLU A 503 -30.50 27.81 3.80
N ASN A 504 -29.49 28.53 4.29
CA ASN A 504 -28.26 28.80 3.54
C ASN A 504 -27.39 27.56 3.31
N ILE A 505 -27.59 26.47 4.06
CA ILE A 505 -26.81 25.25 3.98
C ILE A 505 -27.72 24.09 3.57
N ASP A 506 -27.67 23.66 2.31
CA ASP A 506 -28.44 22.51 1.78
C ASP A 506 -27.87 21.14 2.25
N LEU A 507 -27.49 21.06 3.53
CA LEU A 507 -26.97 19.85 4.15
C LEU A 507 -27.79 19.50 5.40
N GLN A 508 -28.20 18.25 5.50
CA GLN A 508 -28.78 17.67 6.70
C GLN A 508 -27.86 17.91 7.92
N SER A 509 -28.46 18.29 9.04
CA SER A 509 -27.78 18.52 10.33
C SER A 509 -26.98 17.30 10.82
N THR A 510 -27.36 16.10 10.38
CA THR A 510 -26.62 14.86 10.64
C THR A 510 -25.22 14.86 10.02
N ILE A 511 -25.01 15.50 8.85
CA ILE A 511 -23.68 15.66 8.25
C ILE A 511 -22.90 16.75 8.98
N LEU A 512 -23.53 17.91 9.21
CA LEU A 512 -22.86 19.04 9.84
C LEU A 512 -22.29 18.67 11.20
N SER A 513 -23.00 17.86 11.98
CA SER A 513 -22.51 17.36 13.28
C SER A 513 -21.31 16.40 13.20
N ARG A 514 -20.91 15.92 12.01
CA ARG A 514 -19.75 15.03 11.79
C ARG A 514 -18.50 15.75 11.28
N PHE A 515 -18.66 17.01 10.89
CA PHE A 515 -17.54 17.90 10.63
C PHE A 515 -17.11 18.53 11.94
N ASP A 516 -15.80 18.54 12.18
CA ASP A 516 -15.22 19.06 13.41
C ASP A 516 -15.08 20.58 13.32
N LEU A 517 -14.70 21.09 12.15
CA LEU A 517 -14.56 22.52 11.85
C LEU A 517 -15.40 22.89 10.63
N ILE A 518 -16.22 23.93 10.77
CA ILE A 518 -17.05 24.48 9.70
C ILE A 518 -16.68 25.96 9.54
N PHE A 519 -16.17 26.32 8.38
CA PHE A 519 -15.85 27.69 8.03
C PHE A 519 -16.86 28.24 7.03
N ILE A 520 -17.40 29.41 7.33
CA ILE A 520 -18.23 30.18 6.40
C ILE A 520 -17.36 31.32 5.87
N VAL A 521 -16.96 31.20 4.62
CA VAL A 521 -16.16 32.19 3.90
C VAL A 521 -17.10 33.15 3.18
N ARG A 522 -17.05 34.42 3.55
CA ARG A 522 -17.87 35.47 2.97
C ARG A 522 -17.01 36.37 2.10
N ASP A 523 -17.51 36.70 0.92
CA ASP A 523 -16.89 37.71 0.08
C ASP A 523 -17.44 39.10 0.45
N ALA A 524 -16.83 39.72 1.46
CA ALA A 524 -17.17 41.08 1.87
C ALA A 524 -16.37 42.09 1.02
N ALA A 525 -17.08 42.91 0.26
CA ALA A 525 -16.48 43.95 -0.57
C ALA A 525 -15.85 45.05 0.31
N ASP A 526 -14.53 45.07 0.38
CA ASP A 526 -13.74 46.05 1.12
C ASP A 526 -12.60 46.54 0.24
N ALA A 527 -12.59 47.84 -0.05
CA ALA A 527 -11.66 48.45 -1.02
C ALA A 527 -10.19 48.28 -0.62
N ASP A 528 -9.89 48.34 0.68
CA ASP A 528 -8.51 48.19 1.16
C ASP A 528 -8.02 46.74 1.05
N ARG A 529 -8.90 45.78 1.38
CA ARG A 529 -8.61 44.35 1.25
C ARG A 529 -8.49 43.96 -0.23
N ASP A 530 -9.34 44.48 -1.10
CA ASP A 530 -9.30 44.22 -2.53
C ASP A 530 -8.00 44.76 -3.16
N ALA A 531 -7.55 45.95 -2.74
CA ALA A 531 -6.27 46.51 -3.17
C ALA A 531 -5.08 45.62 -2.75
N GLN A 532 -5.10 45.10 -1.51
CA GLN A 532 -4.08 44.18 -1.02
C GLN A 532 -4.09 42.84 -1.76
N ILE A 533 -5.27 42.27 -2.00
CA ILE A 533 -5.43 41.03 -2.79
C ILE A 533 -4.91 41.25 -4.20
N ALA A 534 -5.26 42.36 -4.85
CA ALA A 534 -4.81 42.67 -6.20
C ALA A 534 -3.27 42.80 -6.27
N GLN A 535 -2.66 43.55 -5.35
CA GLN A 535 -1.20 43.68 -5.28
C GLN A 535 -0.52 42.32 -5.03
N PHE A 536 -1.11 41.50 -4.18
CA PHE A 536 -0.59 40.18 -3.87
C PHE A 536 -0.68 39.24 -5.08
N VAL A 537 -1.82 39.18 -5.76
CA VAL A 537 -2.03 38.37 -6.96
C VAL A 537 -1.07 38.80 -8.07
N LEU A 538 -0.88 40.10 -8.28
CA LEU A 538 0.10 40.63 -9.23
C LEU A 538 1.53 40.21 -8.87
N ARG A 539 1.88 40.22 -7.57
CA ARG A 539 3.19 39.76 -7.09
C ARG A 539 3.41 38.27 -7.34
N VAL A 540 2.43 37.44 -7.02
CA VAL A 540 2.51 35.98 -7.24
C VAL A 540 2.69 35.69 -8.72
N HIS A 541 1.90 36.33 -9.60
CA HIS A 541 2.04 36.17 -11.05
C HIS A 541 3.40 36.66 -11.59
N ALA A 542 3.96 37.73 -11.02
CA ALA A 542 5.29 38.20 -11.39
C ALA A 542 6.40 37.23 -10.94
N GLN A 543 6.25 36.60 -9.76
CA GLN A 543 7.20 35.61 -9.23
C GLN A 543 7.15 34.27 -9.97
N SER A 544 5.98 33.85 -10.47
CA SER A 544 5.86 32.65 -11.30
C SER A 544 6.63 32.73 -12.63
N ALA A 545 7.11 33.92 -13.03
CA ALA A 545 7.98 34.08 -14.19
C ALA A 545 9.47 33.87 -13.87
N SER A 546 9.86 33.79 -12.60
CA SER A 546 11.25 33.59 -12.17
C SER A 546 11.52 32.12 -11.80
N THR A 547 12.21 31.38 -12.67
CA THR A 547 12.50 29.94 -12.53
C THR A 547 13.36 29.59 -11.31
N ALA A 548 14.13 30.55 -10.76
CA ALA A 548 15.00 30.32 -9.60
C ALA A 548 14.24 30.24 -8.25
N GLY A 549 13.01 30.76 -8.18
CA GLY A 549 12.18 30.67 -6.98
C GLY A 549 11.50 29.31 -6.81
N ASP A 550 11.22 28.64 -7.94
CA ASP A 550 10.46 27.38 -7.95
C ASP A 550 11.25 26.22 -7.32
N GLU A 551 12.57 26.13 -7.54
CA GLU A 551 13.39 25.06 -6.93
C GLU A 551 13.45 25.16 -5.39
N ALA A 552 13.54 26.38 -4.85
CA ALA A 552 13.53 26.60 -3.41
C ALA A 552 12.15 26.31 -2.79
N ALA A 553 11.08 26.74 -3.47
CA ALA A 553 9.71 26.45 -3.04
C ALA A 553 9.41 24.94 -3.07
N GLU A 554 9.83 24.23 -4.12
CA GLU A 554 9.68 22.77 -4.20
C GLU A 554 10.47 22.04 -3.11
N ALA A 555 11.69 22.50 -2.80
CA ALA A 555 12.49 21.94 -1.72
C ALA A 555 11.81 22.12 -0.35
N GLU A 556 11.23 23.29 -0.10
CA GLU A 556 10.46 23.57 1.12
C GLU A 556 9.17 22.74 1.19
N GLU A 557 8.45 22.56 0.09
CA GLU A 557 7.27 21.70 0.02
C GLU A 557 7.62 20.23 0.33
N ARG A 558 8.71 19.71 -0.24
CA ARG A 558 9.21 18.36 0.06
C ARG A 558 9.61 18.21 1.53
N PHE A 559 10.30 19.21 2.08
CA PHE A 559 10.65 19.25 3.50
C PHE A 559 9.39 19.20 4.37
N PHE A 560 8.37 19.98 4.03
CA PHE A 560 7.12 20.03 4.79
C PHE A 560 6.31 18.73 4.68
N LYS A 561 6.25 18.10 3.50
CA LYS A 561 5.63 16.77 3.31
C LYS A 561 6.31 15.71 4.20
N ARG A 562 7.64 15.71 4.26
CA ARG A 562 8.40 14.83 5.16
C ARG A 562 8.20 15.15 6.63
N TYR A 563 8.14 16.42 7.00
CA TYR A 563 7.87 16.84 8.37
C TYR A 563 6.50 16.35 8.85
N ILE A 564 5.44 16.53 8.05
CA ILE A 564 4.10 16.00 8.37
C ILE A 564 4.16 14.48 8.54
N HIS A 565 4.86 13.78 7.66
CA HIS A 565 5.00 12.33 7.76
C HIS A 565 5.67 11.92 9.07
N TYR A 566 6.80 12.55 9.42
CA TYR A 566 7.54 12.31 10.65
C TYR A 566 6.69 12.56 11.91
N CYS A 567 5.97 13.69 11.97
CA CYS A 567 5.13 14.00 13.13
C CYS A 567 3.98 12.99 13.31
N ARG A 568 3.45 12.44 12.21
CA ARG A 568 2.35 11.46 12.25
C ARG A 568 2.80 10.06 12.67
N THR A 569 4.03 9.66 12.37
CA THR A 569 4.58 8.34 12.71
C THR A 569 5.17 8.30 14.11
N HIS A 570 5.89 9.35 14.54
CA HIS A 570 6.63 9.32 15.80
C HIS A 570 5.85 9.86 17.01
N CYS A 571 4.87 10.76 16.80
CA CYS A 571 4.21 11.47 17.91
C CYS A 571 2.73 11.10 18.10
N TYR A 572 2.41 10.57 19.29
CA TYR A 572 1.05 10.25 19.72
C TYR A 572 0.70 11.00 21.01
N PRO A 573 0.31 12.28 20.88
CA PRO A 573 0.11 13.13 22.05
C PRO A 573 -1.09 12.68 22.88
N ARG A 574 -0.98 12.87 24.20
CA ARG A 574 -2.07 12.65 25.16
C ARG A 574 -2.44 13.96 25.85
N LEU A 575 -3.69 14.07 26.29
CA LEU A 575 -4.13 15.23 27.08
C LEU A 575 -3.56 15.16 28.50
N SER A 576 -3.02 16.27 28.97
CA SER A 576 -2.68 16.46 30.38
C SER A 576 -3.96 16.62 31.24
N ASP A 577 -3.86 16.33 32.54
CA ASP A 577 -5.01 16.48 33.44
C ASP A 577 -5.48 17.94 33.55
N ALA A 578 -4.56 18.90 33.55
CA ALA A 578 -4.89 20.33 33.55
C ALA A 578 -5.63 20.76 32.28
N ALA A 579 -5.21 20.26 31.11
CA ALA A 579 -5.89 20.49 29.83
C ALA A 579 -7.31 19.91 29.84
N ARG A 580 -7.51 18.74 30.45
CA ARG A 580 -8.83 18.11 30.57
C ARG A 580 -9.80 18.96 31.38
N GLU A 581 -9.36 19.53 32.51
CA GLU A 581 -10.19 20.42 33.32
C GLU A 581 -10.58 21.70 32.56
N ALA A 582 -9.62 22.30 31.85
CA ALA A 582 -9.85 23.48 31.01
C ALA A 582 -10.81 23.21 29.84
N LEU A 583 -10.72 22.04 29.20
CA LEU A 583 -11.66 21.63 28.15
C LEU A 583 -13.08 21.46 28.70
N VAL A 584 -13.22 20.86 29.88
CA VAL A 584 -14.51 20.66 30.52
C VAL A 584 -15.16 22.00 30.86
N SER A 585 -14.42 22.93 31.47
CA SER A 585 -14.96 24.26 31.78
C SER A 585 -15.36 25.03 30.52
N LYS A 586 -14.48 25.09 29.50
CA LYS A 586 -14.80 25.74 28.21
C LYS A 586 -16.02 25.12 27.53
N TYR A 587 -16.15 23.79 27.56
CA TYR A 587 -17.30 23.11 26.95
C TYR A 587 -18.61 23.42 27.66
N VAL A 588 -18.61 23.46 29.01
CA VAL A 588 -19.77 23.85 29.80
C VAL A 588 -20.16 25.30 29.48
N ASP A 589 -19.19 26.21 29.43
CA ASP A 589 -19.40 27.61 29.08
C ASP A 589 -20.03 27.79 27.69
N ILE A 590 -19.53 27.05 26.69
CA ILE A 590 -20.06 27.06 25.32
C ILE A 590 -21.53 26.60 25.32
N ARG A 591 -21.85 25.55 26.08
CA ARG A 591 -23.19 25.00 26.17
C ARG A 591 -24.15 25.92 26.93
N GLU A 592 -23.68 26.60 27.97
CA GLU A 592 -24.47 27.60 28.70
C GLU A 592 -24.75 28.82 27.85
N ARG A 593 -23.75 29.34 27.12
CA ARG A 593 -23.94 30.48 26.19
C ARG A 593 -24.95 30.18 25.09
N ALA A 594 -24.94 28.96 24.56
CA ALA A 594 -25.93 28.55 23.56
C ALA A 594 -27.34 28.43 24.13
N ARG A 595 -27.49 27.95 25.37
CA ARG A 595 -28.78 27.95 26.08
C ARG A 595 -29.25 29.36 26.43
N GLY A 596 -28.33 30.25 26.78
CA GLY A 596 -28.60 31.66 27.08
C GLY A 596 -29.14 32.42 25.88
N ARG A 597 -28.55 32.20 24.68
CA ARG A 597 -29.03 32.80 23.42
C ARG A 597 -30.42 32.35 23.01
N GLY A 598 -30.81 31.11 23.32
CA GLY A 598 -32.17 30.62 23.07
C GLY A 598 -33.26 31.24 23.95
N ARG A 599 -32.91 32.12 24.90
CA ARG A 599 -33.86 32.79 25.81
C ARG A 599 -34.22 34.22 25.36
N ASP A 600 -33.38 34.84 24.54
CA ASP A 600 -33.67 36.13 23.91
C ASP A 600 -34.43 35.88 22.61
N GLN A 601 -35.72 36.25 22.58
CA GLN A 601 -36.66 35.99 21.47
C GLN A 601 -36.24 36.60 20.11
N ASP A 602 -35.21 37.45 20.07
CA ASP A 602 -34.73 38.15 18.88
C ASP A 602 -33.39 37.60 18.32
N THR A 603 -32.77 36.60 18.96
CA THR A 603 -31.52 36.01 18.45
C THR A 603 -31.77 34.59 17.96
N GLU A 604 -31.63 34.42 16.64
CA GLU A 604 -31.87 33.18 15.90
C GLU A 604 -31.33 31.92 16.60
N GLU A 605 -32.16 30.87 16.66
CA GLU A 605 -31.74 29.55 17.11
C GLU A 605 -30.52 29.11 16.29
N SER A 606 -29.35 29.00 16.93
CA SER A 606 -28.17 28.44 16.28
C SER A 606 -28.49 27.01 15.85
N PRO A 607 -28.51 26.68 14.54
CA PRO A 607 -29.11 25.44 14.06
C PRO A 607 -28.24 24.20 14.28
N ILE A 608 -27.01 24.39 14.79
CA ILE A 608 -26.06 23.31 15.04
C ILE A 608 -26.17 22.88 16.50
N PRO A 609 -26.67 21.65 16.77
CA PRO A 609 -26.78 21.17 18.13
C PRO A 609 -25.38 20.97 18.75
N ILE A 610 -25.17 21.53 19.94
CA ILE A 610 -23.98 21.26 20.74
C ILE A 610 -24.08 19.83 21.27
N THR A 611 -23.26 18.95 20.70
CA THR A 611 -23.21 17.53 21.05
C THR A 611 -21.87 17.18 21.68
N VAL A 612 -21.74 15.95 22.16
CA VAL A 612 -20.46 15.40 22.66
C VAL A 612 -19.40 15.35 21.54
N ARG A 613 -19.81 15.33 20.27
CA ARG A 613 -18.89 15.34 19.12
C ARG A 613 -18.03 16.60 19.05
N GLN A 614 -18.57 17.75 19.49
CA GLN A 614 -17.77 18.98 19.54
C GLN A 614 -16.68 18.90 20.60
N LEU A 615 -16.94 18.23 21.74
CA LEU A 615 -15.90 17.98 22.72
C LEU A 615 -14.83 17.02 22.17
N GLU A 616 -15.25 15.97 21.45
CA GLU A 616 -14.30 15.07 20.77
C GLU A 616 -13.49 15.79 19.69
N ALA A 617 -14.10 16.72 18.95
CA ALA A 617 -13.42 17.57 17.97
C ALA A 617 -12.34 18.44 18.62
N LEU A 618 -12.68 19.13 19.73
CA LEU A 618 -11.72 19.95 20.48
C LEU A 618 -10.53 19.10 20.97
N ILE A 619 -10.80 17.90 21.49
CA ILE A 619 -9.75 16.95 21.91
C ILE A 619 -8.81 16.63 20.75
N ARG A 620 -9.35 16.30 19.56
CA ARG A 620 -8.53 15.99 18.37
C ARG A 620 -7.71 17.20 17.90
N ILE A 621 -8.28 18.41 17.95
CA ILE A 621 -7.58 19.64 17.56
C ILE A 621 -6.42 19.91 18.51
N SER A 622 -6.63 19.82 19.83
CA SER A 622 -5.55 19.99 20.81
C SER A 622 -4.45 18.93 20.66
N GLU A 623 -4.82 17.69 20.36
CA GLU A 623 -3.84 16.64 20.02
C GLU A 623 -3.08 16.96 18.73
N SER A 624 -3.75 17.48 17.70
CA SER A 624 -3.08 17.88 16.45
C SER A 624 -2.08 19.02 16.65
N LEU A 625 -2.41 20.00 17.51
CA LEU A 625 -1.52 21.11 17.85
C LEU A 625 -0.31 20.65 18.67
N ALA A 626 -0.51 19.73 19.61
CA ALA A 626 0.59 19.11 20.34
C ALA A 626 1.49 18.29 19.42
N ARG A 627 0.90 17.55 18.47
CA ARG A 627 1.63 16.79 17.45
C ARG A 627 2.48 17.69 16.54
N MET A 628 1.96 18.87 16.15
CA MET A 628 2.73 19.83 15.36
C MET A 628 4.01 20.28 16.06
N ALA A 629 3.95 20.45 17.40
CA ALA A 629 5.08 20.86 18.22
C ALA A 629 5.93 19.67 18.72
N LEU A 630 5.67 18.44 18.23
CA LEU A 630 6.32 17.21 18.69
C LEU A 630 6.25 16.99 20.21
N LYS A 631 5.24 17.55 20.88
CA LYS A 631 5.04 17.42 22.32
C LYS A 631 4.30 16.10 22.62
N PRO A 632 4.76 15.30 23.59
CA PRO A 632 4.09 14.06 23.97
C PRO A 632 2.77 14.31 24.72
N GLU A 633 2.61 15.50 25.30
CA GLU A 633 1.41 15.89 26.05
C GLU A 633 0.88 17.25 25.58
N ALA A 634 -0.44 17.34 25.45
CA ALA A 634 -1.17 18.58 25.21
C ALA A 634 -1.46 19.26 26.57
N GLY A 635 -0.82 20.41 26.77
CA GLY A 635 -1.04 21.32 27.89
C GLY A 635 -2.22 22.28 27.66
N PRO A 636 -2.52 23.13 28.65
CA PRO A 636 -3.63 24.07 28.60
C PRO A 636 -3.43 25.21 27.58
N GLU A 637 -2.20 25.49 27.15
CA GLU A 637 -1.93 26.51 26.12
C GLU A 637 -2.38 26.06 24.72
N GLN A 638 -2.35 24.76 24.44
CA GLN A 638 -2.83 24.20 23.16
C GLN A 638 -4.35 23.95 23.14
N VAL A 639 -5.05 24.26 24.23
CA VAL A 639 -6.49 24.06 24.45
C VAL A 639 -7.19 25.41 24.54
#